data_AF-A0A7S1HYR0-F1
#
_entry.id   AF-A0A7S1HYR0-F1
#
_cell.length_a   1.000
_cell.length_b   1.000
_cell.length_c   1.000
_cell.angle_alpha   90.00
_cell.angle_beta   90.00
_cell.angle_gamma   90.00
#
_symmetry.space_group_name_H-M   'P 1'
#
loop_
_entity.id
_entity.type
_entity.pdbx_description
1 polymer ?
#
loop_
_entity_poly.entity_id
_entity_poly.type
_entity_poly.pdbx_seq_one_letter_code
_entity_poly.pdbx_strand_id
1 'polypeptide(L)'
;MAARISLVAKELQLHALSACVMSQSQKVKVSQLMLDQRLRSCQVHQTPIVMHGADLSGLFFSGYDLRSASLVACNLSHALLVGADLTGANLSRAGLVRADLSKAVLTDVNLHGADLSGVDLRERQLQSLNLNNCNLFEADLASTDLSKADLSNANLSNANLSGADFSDAKVTNLNLVGAQLQGSTWASVDFSNRDLSHFDFANCDLSGANFSNTNLSYTNLANANLSNANFSSADLTHANLSGTVLAGAVLKGCRLTSADMSQTQLPARDFTKCDLTGTNLSHCNLANADLSQANLSHANLSGAQLTCVKLTEAILEGTVLTGATLAGVDLQKRQFPGRDLSGCNFSSATLTGADLSGANLSGTMLEGTTLAQADCTRANFRQASLRGAQAPKCDFSDADLHSADLSEANFTQASFRGASLQLCCLFSANLQEATVSDACFDEAQLAGAVLAHVDLHGRALRGRDLSHTDLSNANLSETDLTGANLSSANLVKADLSKAELRGANLCNANLSEAILTATDLTGAQLLNCDMVRVVLKGHDLSGGHFTGANLRYSDLSDANLTGTNLSLGDLSHTDLRGACLVRSKLSGANLTQAELFGADLSEADFEGSRLVGVNLTGRDLRHSRLARADLSRAVMSGMDLSGAQLADADLSNADLGGANLAEADLRGACLVGADLREVRLHEERTGRPAVLARARLTGQDLRNRDFSCVDLSGADLYNTDLSEGNLTGAKLVGAKLAG
;
A
#
# COMPACT_ATOMS: atom_id res chain seq x y z
N MET A 1 82.49 19.09 -82.91
CA MET A 1 82.26 17.84 -82.14
C MET A 1 81.63 18.11 -80.76
N ALA A 2 82.00 19.20 -80.05
CA ALA A 2 81.33 19.61 -78.80
C ALA A 2 79.84 20.05 -78.95
N ALA A 3 79.45 20.60 -80.10
CA ALA A 3 78.05 21.02 -80.35
C ALA A 3 77.07 19.86 -80.64
N ARG A 4 77.55 18.71 -81.15
CA ARG A 4 76.70 17.53 -81.39
C ARG A 4 76.49 16.67 -80.14
N ILE A 5 77.43 16.70 -79.20
CA ILE A 5 77.29 16.04 -77.89
C ILE A 5 76.34 16.85 -76.98
N SER A 6 76.35 18.19 -77.10
CA SER A 6 75.40 19.04 -76.37
C SER A 6 73.96 18.91 -76.87
N LEU A 7 73.72 18.73 -78.17
CA LEU A 7 72.38 18.56 -78.73
C LEU A 7 71.77 17.19 -78.40
N VAL A 8 72.58 16.12 -78.46
CA VAL A 8 72.16 14.76 -78.06
C VAL A 8 71.98 14.64 -76.54
N ALA A 9 72.80 15.33 -75.73
CA ALA A 9 72.58 15.42 -74.28
C ALA A 9 71.36 16.28 -73.91
N LYS A 10 71.05 17.35 -74.68
CA LYS A 10 69.81 18.13 -74.52
C LYS A 10 68.57 17.39 -75.01
N GLU A 11 68.66 16.57 -76.07
CA GLU A 11 67.54 15.75 -76.56
C GLU A 11 67.29 14.52 -75.66
N LEU A 12 68.33 13.92 -75.06
CA LEU A 12 68.17 12.90 -74.01
C LEU A 12 67.67 13.48 -72.68
N GLN A 13 68.06 14.71 -72.32
CA GLN A 13 67.45 15.42 -71.18
C GLN A 13 66.02 15.91 -71.46
N LEU A 14 65.68 16.33 -72.69
CA LEU A 14 64.32 16.71 -73.06
C LEU A 14 63.37 15.50 -73.12
N HIS A 15 63.83 14.33 -73.56
CA HIS A 15 63.02 13.10 -73.51
C HIS A 15 62.86 12.55 -72.08
N ALA A 16 63.85 12.74 -71.20
CA ALA A 16 63.74 12.37 -69.78
C ALA A 16 62.80 13.32 -68.99
N LEU A 17 62.73 14.61 -69.35
CA LEU A 17 61.81 15.57 -68.72
C LEU A 17 60.40 15.58 -69.35
N SER A 18 60.24 15.24 -70.62
CA SER A 18 58.94 15.13 -71.30
C SER A 18 58.15 13.87 -70.93
N ALA A 19 58.76 12.87 -70.29
CA ALA A 19 58.08 11.65 -69.85
C ALA A 19 57.33 11.82 -68.51
N CYS A 20 57.51 12.96 -67.83
CA CYS A 20 57.12 13.14 -66.43
C CYS A 20 55.67 13.61 -66.21
N VAL A 21 54.91 13.92 -67.27
CA VAL A 21 53.49 14.30 -67.17
C VAL A 21 52.73 13.65 -68.33
N MET A 22 51.89 12.65 -68.05
CA MET A 22 50.83 12.30 -69.00
C MET A 22 49.78 13.42 -68.94
N SER A 23 49.69 14.22 -70.01
CA SER A 23 48.73 15.31 -70.07
C SER A 23 47.30 14.77 -70.23
N GLN A 24 46.34 15.51 -69.69
CA GLN A 24 44.96 15.13 -69.35
C GLN A 24 44.01 14.70 -70.50
N SER A 25 44.48 14.26 -71.68
CA SER A 25 43.57 14.04 -72.82
C SER A 25 43.62 12.69 -73.52
N GLN A 26 44.41 11.71 -73.07
CA GLN A 26 44.39 10.35 -73.64
C GLN A 26 44.35 9.28 -72.56
N LYS A 27 43.27 8.48 -72.52
CA LYS A 27 43.19 7.21 -71.77
C LYS A 27 44.16 6.21 -72.40
N VAL A 28 45.45 6.34 -72.11
CA VAL A 28 46.47 5.42 -72.62
C VAL A 28 46.49 4.18 -71.75
N LYS A 29 46.27 3.02 -72.36
CA LYS A 29 46.45 1.72 -71.69
C LYS A 29 47.92 1.46 -71.46
N VAL A 30 48.30 1.34 -70.20
CA VAL A 30 49.69 1.09 -69.78
C VAL A 30 49.90 -0.42 -69.71
N SER A 31 51.00 -0.91 -70.27
CA SER A 31 51.42 -2.31 -70.09
C SER A 31 52.27 -2.47 -68.83
N GLN A 32 52.36 -3.68 -68.27
CA GLN A 32 53.19 -3.94 -67.08
C GLN A 32 54.65 -3.49 -67.28
N LEU A 33 55.22 -3.71 -68.48
CA LEU A 33 56.58 -3.27 -68.79
C LEU A 33 56.74 -1.75 -68.74
N MET A 34 55.76 -1.00 -69.23
CA MET A 34 55.76 0.47 -69.17
C MET A 34 55.62 0.97 -67.73
N LEU A 35 54.81 0.30 -66.92
CA LEU A 35 54.65 0.59 -65.50
C LEU A 35 55.98 0.38 -64.74
N ASP A 36 56.60 -0.79 -64.89
CA ASP A 36 57.86 -1.14 -64.22
C ASP A 36 58.99 -0.18 -64.62
N GLN A 37 59.09 0.19 -65.90
CA GLN A 37 60.08 1.17 -66.39
C GLN A 37 59.86 2.55 -65.77
N ARG A 38 58.61 3.02 -65.67
CA ARG A 38 58.28 4.31 -65.05
C ARG A 38 58.60 4.33 -63.56
N LEU A 39 58.17 3.31 -62.81
CA LEU A 39 58.43 3.23 -61.38
C LEU A 39 59.94 3.16 -61.07
N ARG A 40 60.70 2.37 -61.83
CA ARG A 40 62.17 2.35 -61.74
C ARG A 40 62.80 3.72 -62.04
N SER A 41 62.33 4.40 -63.07
CA SER A 41 62.81 5.74 -63.43
C SER A 41 62.54 6.75 -62.32
N CYS A 42 61.34 6.76 -61.75
CA CYS A 42 60.99 7.63 -60.62
C CYS A 42 61.85 7.33 -59.39
N GLN A 43 62.10 6.05 -59.11
CA GLN A 43 62.95 5.63 -58.00
C GLN A 43 64.42 6.05 -58.19
N VAL A 44 64.99 5.87 -59.39
CA VAL A 44 66.38 6.25 -59.71
C VAL A 44 66.58 7.76 -59.68
N HIS A 45 65.61 8.52 -60.19
CA HIS A 45 65.70 9.97 -60.32
C HIS A 45 65.08 10.74 -59.15
N GLN A 46 64.53 10.04 -58.14
CA GLN A 46 63.79 10.64 -57.02
C GLN A 46 62.70 11.63 -57.47
N THR A 47 62.03 11.32 -58.58
CA THR A 47 60.94 12.15 -59.10
C THR A 47 59.58 11.65 -58.61
N PRO A 48 58.59 12.53 -58.41
CA PRO A 48 57.26 12.13 -57.98
C PRO A 48 56.59 11.22 -59.03
N ILE A 49 55.90 10.19 -58.54
CA ILE A 49 55.11 9.29 -59.39
C ILE A 49 53.81 10.02 -59.78
N VAL A 50 53.63 10.36 -61.07
CA VAL A 50 52.43 11.03 -61.59
C VAL A 50 51.90 10.28 -62.80
N MET A 51 50.66 9.76 -62.73
CA MET A 51 50.05 8.96 -63.80
C MET A 51 48.60 9.34 -64.11
N HIS A 52 48.24 10.62 -63.97
CA HIS A 52 46.85 11.10 -64.11
C HIS A 52 46.11 10.53 -65.32
N GLY A 53 44.90 10.00 -65.10
CA GLY A 53 44.01 9.52 -66.16
C GLY A 53 44.43 8.22 -66.86
N ALA A 54 45.50 7.55 -66.42
CA ALA A 54 46.00 6.34 -67.05
C ALA A 54 45.05 5.14 -66.88
N ASP A 55 44.99 4.26 -67.89
CA ASP A 55 44.37 2.94 -67.75
C ASP A 55 45.42 1.92 -67.27
N LEU A 56 45.35 1.63 -65.97
CA LEU A 56 46.21 0.73 -65.19
C LEU A 56 45.46 -0.56 -64.80
N SER A 57 44.33 -0.84 -65.45
CA SER A 57 43.45 -1.96 -65.10
C SER A 57 44.16 -3.30 -65.25
N GLY A 58 44.00 -4.17 -64.24
CA GLY A 58 44.58 -5.52 -64.22
C GLY A 58 46.09 -5.59 -64.05
N LEU A 59 46.78 -4.47 -63.82
CA LEU A 59 48.24 -4.47 -63.64
C LEU A 59 48.66 -4.90 -62.22
N PHE A 60 49.89 -5.40 -62.11
CA PHE A 60 50.50 -5.84 -60.86
C PHE A 60 51.28 -4.69 -60.21
N PHE A 61 50.81 -4.27 -59.04
CA PHE A 61 51.44 -3.28 -58.16
C PHE A 61 51.92 -3.88 -56.83
N SER A 62 51.97 -5.20 -56.73
CA SER A 62 52.23 -5.87 -55.46
C SER A 62 53.62 -5.53 -54.90
N GLY A 63 53.67 -4.99 -53.68
CA GLY A 63 54.89 -4.59 -52.99
C GLY A 63 55.58 -3.33 -53.51
N TYR A 64 54.96 -2.57 -54.41
CA TYR A 64 55.53 -1.31 -54.89
C TYR A 64 55.41 -0.18 -53.86
N ASP A 65 56.45 0.67 -53.82
CA ASP A 65 56.46 1.94 -53.10
C ASP A 65 55.79 3.02 -53.96
N LEU A 66 54.54 3.35 -53.61
CA LEU A 66 53.71 4.36 -54.26
C LEU A 66 53.46 5.56 -53.33
N ARG A 67 54.35 5.79 -52.36
CA ARG A 67 54.21 6.89 -51.40
C ARG A 67 54.14 8.23 -52.13
N SER A 68 53.15 9.04 -51.75
CA SER A 68 52.85 10.34 -52.34
C SER A 68 52.60 10.32 -53.86
N ALA A 69 52.27 9.16 -54.43
CA ALA A 69 51.98 9.04 -55.85
C ALA A 69 50.69 9.80 -56.21
N SER A 70 50.68 10.47 -57.36
CA SER A 70 49.52 11.16 -57.90
C SER A 70 48.86 10.32 -59.01
N LEU A 71 47.82 9.59 -58.62
CA LEU A 71 47.07 8.64 -59.46
C LEU A 71 45.64 9.15 -59.73
N VAL A 72 45.46 10.48 -59.76
CA VAL A 72 44.17 11.13 -59.97
C VAL A 72 43.47 10.61 -61.24
N ALA A 73 42.22 10.21 -61.10
CA ALA A 73 41.37 9.70 -62.20
C ALA A 73 41.93 8.51 -62.98
N CYS A 74 42.86 7.72 -62.41
CA CYS A 74 43.34 6.50 -63.05
C CYS A 74 42.28 5.39 -63.01
N ASN A 75 42.28 4.51 -64.00
CA ASN A 75 41.55 3.24 -63.95
C ASN A 75 42.47 2.14 -63.40
N LEU A 76 42.29 1.77 -62.15
CA LEU A 76 42.93 0.68 -61.42
C LEU A 76 41.99 -0.51 -61.23
N SER A 77 40.90 -0.61 -61.99
CA SER A 77 39.94 -1.72 -61.86
C SER A 77 40.64 -3.06 -62.05
N HIS A 78 40.37 -4.01 -61.16
CA HIS A 78 41.03 -5.33 -61.12
C HIS A 78 42.56 -5.32 -60.96
N ALA A 79 43.18 -4.19 -60.63
CA ALA A 79 44.62 -4.14 -60.37
C ALA A 79 44.98 -4.89 -59.07
N LEU A 80 46.18 -5.47 -59.03
CA LEU A 80 46.70 -6.23 -57.89
C LEU A 80 47.67 -5.38 -57.08
N LEU A 81 47.16 -4.65 -56.10
CA LEU A 81 47.92 -3.74 -55.22
C LEU A 81 48.38 -4.42 -53.92
N VAL A 82 48.51 -5.75 -53.93
CA VAL A 82 48.79 -6.53 -52.73
C VAL A 82 50.08 -6.07 -52.05
N GLY A 83 50.00 -5.54 -50.83
CA GLY A 83 51.17 -5.05 -50.08
C GLY A 83 51.81 -3.76 -50.63
N ALA A 84 51.17 -3.04 -51.54
CA ALA A 84 51.68 -1.76 -52.02
C ALA A 84 51.62 -0.68 -50.92
N ASP A 85 52.64 0.18 -50.85
CA ASP A 85 52.64 1.33 -49.92
C ASP A 85 52.09 2.56 -50.63
N LEU A 86 50.84 2.92 -50.34
CA LEU A 86 50.17 4.08 -50.92
C LEU A 86 50.20 5.30 -49.98
N THR A 87 51.06 5.32 -48.95
CA THR A 87 51.01 6.37 -47.94
C THR A 87 51.06 7.77 -48.56
N GLY A 88 50.04 8.60 -48.28
CA GLY A 88 49.91 9.96 -48.82
C GLY A 88 49.59 10.06 -50.33
N ALA A 89 49.29 8.94 -51.01
CA ALA A 89 48.96 8.94 -52.42
C ALA A 89 47.61 9.63 -52.69
N ASN A 90 47.49 10.31 -53.83
CA ASN A 90 46.26 10.93 -54.28
C ASN A 90 45.59 10.07 -55.36
N LEU A 91 44.54 9.34 -54.97
CA LEU A 91 43.69 8.50 -55.81
C LEU A 91 42.32 9.15 -56.06
N SER A 92 42.20 10.46 -55.92
CA SER A 92 40.92 11.14 -56.13
C SER A 92 40.34 10.84 -57.52
N ARG A 93 39.07 10.46 -57.56
CA ARG A 93 38.31 10.04 -58.75
C ARG A 93 38.87 8.82 -59.50
N ALA A 94 39.78 8.05 -58.91
CA ALA A 94 40.28 6.83 -59.52
C ALA A 94 39.21 5.72 -59.49
N GLY A 95 39.21 4.84 -60.50
CA GLY A 95 38.38 3.64 -60.51
C GLY A 95 39.16 2.44 -59.99
N LEU A 96 38.79 1.91 -58.83
CA LEU A 96 39.38 0.76 -58.15
C LEU A 96 38.41 -0.44 -58.10
N VAL A 97 37.43 -0.51 -59.02
CA VAL A 97 36.41 -1.56 -59.02
C VAL A 97 37.06 -2.94 -58.95
N ARG A 98 36.75 -3.70 -57.89
CA ARG A 98 37.29 -5.03 -57.61
C ARG A 98 38.83 -5.12 -57.66
N ALA A 99 39.54 -4.04 -57.33
CA ALA A 99 40.99 -4.07 -57.14
C ALA A 99 41.35 -4.83 -55.86
N ASP A 100 42.45 -5.58 -55.90
CA ASP A 100 42.96 -6.29 -54.73
C ASP A 100 43.89 -5.38 -53.92
N LEU A 101 43.36 -4.85 -52.82
CA LEU A 101 44.08 -3.99 -51.87
C LEU A 101 44.59 -4.77 -50.66
N SER A 102 44.65 -6.11 -50.73
CA SER A 102 45.10 -6.96 -49.63
C SER A 102 46.49 -6.54 -49.15
N LYS A 103 46.63 -6.25 -47.86
CA LYS A 103 47.90 -5.81 -47.22
C LYS A 103 48.44 -4.46 -47.72
N ALA A 104 47.75 -3.73 -48.58
CA ALA A 104 48.16 -2.39 -48.98
C ALA A 104 48.14 -1.43 -47.77
N VAL A 105 49.08 -0.49 -47.73
CA VAL A 105 49.13 0.59 -46.73
C VAL A 105 48.38 1.80 -47.27
N LEU A 106 47.27 2.18 -46.63
CA LEU A 106 46.34 3.22 -47.10
C LEU A 106 46.38 4.49 -46.24
N THR A 107 47.42 4.68 -45.43
CA THR A 107 47.58 5.82 -44.54
C THR A 107 47.60 7.14 -45.33
N ASP A 108 46.78 8.11 -44.92
CA ASP A 108 46.68 9.45 -45.54
C ASP A 108 46.38 9.45 -47.05
N VAL A 109 45.79 8.38 -47.59
CA VAL A 109 45.39 8.33 -49.00
C VAL A 109 44.18 9.24 -49.25
N ASN A 110 44.23 10.06 -50.30
CA ASN A 110 43.04 10.79 -50.75
C ASN A 110 42.25 9.95 -51.75
N LEU A 111 41.11 9.40 -51.31
CA LEU A 111 40.19 8.62 -52.15
C LEU A 111 38.97 9.43 -52.64
N HIS A 112 38.92 10.74 -52.41
CA HIS A 112 37.76 11.56 -52.77
C HIS A 112 37.21 11.27 -54.18
N GLY A 113 35.93 10.86 -54.26
CA GLY A 113 35.24 10.55 -55.51
C GLY A 113 35.68 9.24 -56.21
N ALA A 114 36.47 8.39 -55.57
CA ALA A 114 36.92 7.13 -56.14
C ALA A 114 35.80 6.09 -56.23
N ASP A 115 35.88 5.20 -57.23
CA ASP A 115 34.99 4.06 -57.37
C ASP A 115 35.65 2.80 -56.81
N LEU A 116 35.29 2.44 -55.59
CA LEU A 116 35.75 1.29 -54.83
C LEU A 116 34.68 0.17 -54.85
N SER A 117 33.85 0.08 -55.89
CA SER A 117 32.80 -0.94 -55.92
C SER A 117 33.37 -2.36 -55.87
N GLY A 118 32.83 -3.19 -54.97
CA GLY A 118 33.19 -4.60 -54.82
C GLY A 118 34.63 -4.87 -54.34
N VAL A 119 35.29 -3.91 -53.69
CA VAL A 119 36.62 -4.12 -53.10
C VAL A 119 36.53 -4.87 -51.77
N ASP A 120 37.58 -5.63 -51.43
CA ASP A 120 37.77 -6.22 -50.11
C ASP A 120 38.66 -5.31 -49.26
N LEU A 121 38.06 -4.70 -48.24
CA LEU A 121 38.69 -3.80 -47.27
C LEU A 121 38.53 -4.31 -45.83
N ARG A 122 38.28 -5.61 -45.65
CA ARG A 122 38.14 -6.21 -44.32
C ARG A 122 39.35 -5.96 -43.43
N GLU A 123 39.08 -5.70 -42.16
CA GLU A 123 40.09 -5.52 -41.10
C GLU A 123 41.09 -4.37 -41.36
N ARG A 124 40.77 -3.45 -42.30
CA ARG A 124 41.65 -2.32 -42.64
C ARG A 124 41.54 -1.19 -41.62
N GLN A 125 42.63 -0.45 -41.49
CA GLN A 125 42.74 0.75 -40.66
C GLN A 125 42.59 1.97 -41.60
N LEU A 126 41.39 2.55 -41.66
CA LEU A 126 41.01 3.65 -42.55
C LEU A 126 40.55 4.88 -41.75
N GLN A 127 41.11 5.08 -40.56
CA GLN A 127 40.73 6.17 -39.68
C GLN A 127 41.00 7.53 -40.33
N SER A 128 40.09 8.48 -40.14
CA SER A 128 40.21 9.86 -40.63
C SER A 128 40.35 10.00 -42.15
N LEU A 129 40.12 8.92 -42.92
CA LEU A 129 40.29 8.92 -44.36
C LEU A 129 39.22 9.76 -45.06
N ASN A 130 39.59 10.45 -46.14
CA ASN A 130 38.65 11.17 -46.98
C ASN A 130 38.05 10.24 -48.04
N LEU A 131 36.86 9.71 -47.75
CA LEU A 131 36.03 8.88 -48.62
C LEU A 131 34.84 9.65 -49.20
N ASN A 132 34.89 10.99 -49.16
CA ASN A 132 33.81 11.85 -49.62
C ASN A 132 33.51 11.57 -51.11
N ASN A 133 32.22 11.44 -51.46
CA ASN A 133 31.73 11.07 -52.79
C ASN A 133 32.21 9.71 -53.33
N CYS A 134 32.75 8.80 -52.51
CA CYS A 134 33.18 7.48 -52.99
C CYS A 134 32.00 6.56 -53.34
N ASN A 135 32.19 5.70 -54.34
CA ASN A 135 31.29 4.59 -54.59
C ASN A 135 31.87 3.31 -53.96
N LEU A 136 31.24 2.79 -52.93
CA LEU A 136 31.62 1.57 -52.19
C LEU A 136 30.51 0.50 -52.31
N PHE A 137 29.76 0.53 -53.42
CA PHE A 137 28.71 -0.44 -53.71
C PHE A 137 29.24 -1.87 -53.63
N GLU A 138 28.56 -2.75 -52.88
CA GLU A 138 28.95 -4.15 -52.66
C GLU A 138 30.38 -4.35 -52.11
N ALA A 139 31.01 -3.34 -51.51
CA ALA A 139 32.32 -3.48 -50.88
C ALA A 139 32.23 -4.33 -49.60
N ASP A 140 33.28 -5.10 -49.29
CA ASP A 140 33.41 -5.83 -48.04
C ASP A 140 34.28 -5.02 -47.05
N LEU A 141 33.64 -4.44 -46.04
CA LEU A 141 34.25 -3.57 -45.03
C LEU A 141 34.09 -4.19 -43.63
N ALA A 142 33.92 -5.51 -43.53
CA ALA A 142 33.77 -6.15 -42.24
C ALA A 142 34.99 -5.89 -41.33
N SER A 143 34.71 -5.49 -40.08
CA SER A 143 35.74 -5.18 -39.08
C SER A 143 36.75 -4.10 -39.48
N THR A 144 36.40 -3.23 -40.44
CA THR A 144 37.23 -2.08 -40.83
C THR A 144 37.08 -0.94 -39.83
N ASP A 145 38.18 -0.28 -39.47
CA ASP A 145 38.15 0.96 -38.68
C ASP A 145 38.03 2.17 -39.61
N LEU A 146 36.83 2.76 -39.65
CA LEU A 146 36.47 3.99 -40.37
C LEU A 146 36.24 5.16 -39.41
N SER A 147 36.72 5.07 -38.17
CA SER A 147 36.50 6.10 -37.16
C SER A 147 37.04 7.46 -37.66
N LYS A 148 36.23 8.51 -37.48
CA LYS A 148 36.51 9.90 -37.91
C LYS A 148 36.65 10.10 -39.43
N ALA A 149 36.40 9.08 -40.26
CA ALA A 149 36.46 9.21 -41.71
C ALA A 149 35.36 10.15 -42.23
N ASP A 150 35.61 10.79 -43.38
CA ASP A 150 34.60 11.56 -44.10
C ASP A 150 34.00 10.70 -45.21
N LEU A 151 32.82 10.14 -44.97
CA LEU A 151 32.02 9.37 -45.92
C LEU A 151 30.86 10.21 -46.49
N SER A 152 30.94 11.54 -46.45
CA SER A 152 29.82 12.35 -46.91
C SER A 152 29.57 12.12 -48.42
N ASN A 153 28.31 11.86 -48.76
CA ASN A 153 27.80 11.47 -50.08
C ASN A 153 28.37 10.15 -50.64
N ALA A 154 28.99 9.31 -49.81
CA ALA A 154 29.46 8.00 -50.26
C ALA A 154 28.27 7.03 -50.47
N ASN A 155 28.44 6.09 -51.40
CA ASN A 155 27.47 5.03 -51.66
C ASN A 155 27.95 3.69 -51.07
N LEU A 156 27.35 3.25 -49.98
CA LEU A 156 27.61 1.97 -49.31
C LEU A 156 26.46 0.96 -49.51
N SER A 157 25.62 1.16 -50.52
CA SER A 157 24.52 0.23 -50.76
C SER A 157 25.03 -1.19 -51.00
N ASN A 158 24.36 -2.16 -50.39
CA ASN A 158 24.72 -3.58 -50.36
C ASN A 158 26.13 -3.91 -49.83
N ALA A 159 26.82 -2.99 -49.16
CA ALA A 159 28.12 -3.26 -48.55
C ALA A 159 27.99 -4.15 -47.30
N ASN A 160 29.00 -4.96 -47.03
CA ASN A 160 29.14 -5.68 -45.76
C ASN A 160 29.86 -4.78 -44.75
N LEU A 161 29.17 -4.33 -43.71
CA LEU A 161 29.70 -3.43 -42.67
C LEU A 161 29.75 -4.11 -41.30
N SER A 162 29.56 -5.44 -41.23
CA SER A 162 29.48 -6.14 -39.95
C SER A 162 30.75 -5.94 -39.12
N GLY A 163 30.58 -5.47 -37.88
CA GLY A 163 31.69 -5.20 -36.96
C GLY A 163 32.61 -4.03 -37.33
N ALA A 164 32.29 -3.24 -38.36
CA ALA A 164 33.07 -2.05 -38.72
C ALA A 164 32.87 -0.92 -37.69
N ASP A 165 33.87 -0.05 -37.53
CA ASP A 165 33.83 1.09 -36.61
C ASP A 165 33.68 2.41 -37.38
N PHE A 166 32.55 3.08 -37.21
CA PHE A 166 32.20 4.39 -37.77
C PHE A 166 32.19 5.50 -36.71
N SER A 167 32.78 5.28 -35.53
CA SER A 167 32.78 6.26 -34.44
C SER A 167 33.25 7.65 -34.93
N ASP A 168 32.47 8.69 -34.64
CA ASP A 168 32.73 10.08 -35.06
C ASP A 168 32.85 10.31 -36.59
N ALA A 169 32.42 9.37 -37.44
CA ALA A 169 32.48 9.53 -38.89
C ALA A 169 31.49 10.58 -39.40
N LYS A 170 31.88 11.33 -40.45
CA LYS A 170 30.96 12.23 -41.16
C LYS A 170 30.22 11.45 -42.23
N VAL A 171 28.90 11.34 -42.10
CA VAL A 171 28.07 10.49 -42.97
C VAL A 171 27.00 11.26 -43.73
N THR A 172 27.12 12.59 -43.90
CA THR A 172 26.12 13.45 -44.57
C THR A 172 25.74 12.87 -45.94
N ASN A 173 24.44 12.61 -46.21
CA ASN A 173 23.94 11.97 -47.44
C ASN A 173 24.54 10.59 -47.79
N LEU A 174 25.08 9.87 -46.81
CA LEU A 174 25.54 8.48 -46.99
C LEU A 174 24.36 7.58 -47.41
N ASN A 175 24.53 6.78 -48.47
CA ASN A 175 23.57 5.76 -48.87
C ASN A 175 23.94 4.40 -48.27
N LEU A 176 23.09 3.87 -47.38
CA LEU A 176 23.27 2.58 -46.72
C LEU A 176 22.27 1.50 -47.19
N VAL A 177 21.46 1.76 -48.22
CA VAL A 177 20.38 0.85 -48.63
C VAL A 177 20.92 -0.56 -48.88
N GLY A 178 20.40 -1.54 -48.13
CA GLY A 178 20.79 -2.95 -48.23
C GLY A 178 22.11 -3.34 -47.56
N ALA A 179 22.79 -2.41 -46.87
CA ALA A 179 24.04 -2.71 -46.16
C ALA A 179 23.82 -3.61 -44.92
N GLN A 180 24.79 -4.47 -44.62
CA GLN A 180 24.77 -5.34 -43.43
C GLN A 180 25.47 -4.65 -42.26
N LEU A 181 24.71 -4.22 -41.24
CA LEU A 181 25.21 -3.38 -40.16
C LEU A 181 25.47 -4.13 -38.85
N GLN A 182 25.11 -5.40 -38.73
CA GLN A 182 25.06 -6.10 -37.46
C GLN A 182 26.41 -6.05 -36.72
N GLY A 183 26.37 -5.66 -35.43
CA GLY A 183 27.54 -5.57 -34.57
C GLY A 183 28.55 -4.45 -34.89
N SER A 184 28.22 -3.52 -35.78
CA SER A 184 29.07 -2.36 -36.07
C SER A 184 28.95 -1.26 -35.00
N THR A 185 29.97 -0.39 -34.93
CA THR A 185 30.02 0.77 -34.02
C THR A 185 29.70 2.03 -34.80
N TRP A 186 28.77 2.84 -34.29
CA TRP A 186 28.29 4.10 -34.84
C TRP A 186 28.22 5.17 -33.73
N ALA A 187 29.12 5.08 -32.76
CA ALA A 187 29.12 5.98 -31.62
C ALA A 187 29.26 7.45 -32.06
N SER A 188 28.43 8.31 -31.49
CA SER A 188 28.39 9.77 -31.74
C SER A 188 28.08 10.19 -33.19
N VAL A 189 27.59 9.29 -34.03
CA VAL A 189 27.27 9.59 -35.44
C VAL A 189 25.95 10.39 -35.55
N ASP A 190 25.92 11.36 -36.48
CA ASP A 190 24.73 12.16 -36.77
C ASP A 190 23.85 11.54 -37.87
N PHE A 191 22.76 10.90 -37.43
CA PHE A 191 21.72 10.32 -38.27
C PHE A 191 20.48 11.22 -38.42
N SER A 192 20.51 12.45 -37.90
CA SER A 192 19.31 13.29 -37.86
C SER A 192 18.68 13.52 -39.23
N ASN A 193 17.34 13.58 -39.25
CA ASN A 193 16.53 13.83 -40.45
C ASN A 193 16.69 12.79 -41.58
N ARG A 194 17.05 11.55 -41.26
CA ARG A 194 17.22 10.47 -42.25
C ARG A 194 16.06 9.48 -42.26
N ASP A 195 15.96 8.75 -43.36
CA ASP A 195 15.17 7.53 -43.44
C ASP A 195 16.08 6.32 -43.22
N LEU A 196 15.94 5.71 -42.05
CA LEU A 196 16.60 4.47 -41.64
C LEU A 196 15.56 3.38 -41.36
N SER A 197 14.38 3.45 -41.98
CA SER A 197 13.36 2.42 -41.83
C SER A 197 13.85 1.05 -42.31
N HIS A 198 13.39 -0.01 -41.66
CA HIS A 198 13.73 -1.42 -41.95
C HIS A 198 15.21 -1.83 -41.78
N PHE A 199 16.08 -0.97 -41.27
CA PHE A 199 17.47 -1.33 -41.01
C PHE A 199 17.62 -2.27 -39.81
N ASP A 200 18.60 -3.18 -39.91
CA ASP A 200 18.98 -4.09 -38.83
C ASP A 200 20.25 -3.60 -38.12
N PHE A 201 20.03 -2.96 -36.98
CA PHE A 201 21.03 -2.44 -36.05
C PHE A 201 21.22 -3.36 -34.83
N ALA A 202 20.80 -4.63 -34.90
CA ALA A 202 20.93 -5.52 -33.76
C ALA A 202 22.39 -5.66 -33.31
N ASN A 203 22.60 -5.58 -32.00
CA ASN A 203 23.91 -5.66 -31.34
C ASN A 203 24.90 -4.55 -31.73
N CYS A 204 24.47 -3.48 -32.40
CA CYS A 204 25.35 -2.35 -32.72
C CYS A 204 25.63 -1.48 -31.49
N ASP A 205 26.77 -0.80 -31.49
CA ASP A 205 27.03 0.31 -30.56
C ASP A 205 26.65 1.63 -31.21
N LEU A 206 25.54 2.22 -30.79
CA LEU A 206 24.99 3.48 -31.27
C LEU A 206 25.04 4.55 -30.17
N SER A 207 25.95 4.39 -29.20
CA SER A 207 26.02 5.29 -28.05
C SER A 207 26.32 6.73 -28.48
N GLY A 208 25.56 7.69 -27.96
CA GLY A 208 25.67 9.11 -28.29
C GLY A 208 25.19 9.49 -29.70
N ALA A 209 24.69 8.54 -30.50
CA ALA A 209 24.22 8.84 -31.86
C ALA A 209 23.00 9.78 -31.84
N ASN A 210 22.92 10.67 -32.84
CA ASN A 210 21.81 11.61 -32.99
C ASN A 210 20.79 11.09 -34.00
N PHE A 211 19.63 10.64 -33.52
CA PHE A 211 18.48 10.18 -34.31
C PHE A 211 17.33 11.20 -34.33
N SER A 212 17.56 12.46 -33.98
CA SER A 212 16.47 13.46 -33.97
C SER A 212 15.77 13.58 -35.33
N ASN A 213 14.44 13.56 -35.32
CA ASN A 213 13.58 13.59 -36.53
C ASN A 213 13.88 12.48 -37.56
N THR A 214 14.41 11.33 -37.12
CA THR A 214 14.76 10.21 -38.01
C THR A 214 13.58 9.25 -38.12
N ASN A 215 13.33 8.70 -39.32
CA ASN A 215 12.43 7.57 -39.51
C ASN A 215 13.20 6.27 -39.22
N LEU A 216 12.88 5.63 -38.10
CA LEU A 216 13.38 4.33 -37.64
C LEU A 216 12.26 3.29 -37.62
N SER A 217 11.18 3.49 -38.38
CA SER A 217 10.07 2.55 -38.41
C SER A 217 10.53 1.16 -38.88
N TYR A 218 9.99 0.11 -38.26
CA TYR A 218 10.34 -1.30 -38.54
C TYR A 218 11.84 -1.65 -38.36
N THR A 219 12.62 -0.82 -37.67
CA THR A 219 14.03 -1.13 -37.41
C THR A 219 14.19 -2.22 -36.36
N ASN A 220 15.25 -3.02 -36.51
CA ASN A 220 15.67 -3.95 -35.48
C ASN A 220 16.83 -3.34 -34.69
N LEU A 221 16.58 -2.92 -33.45
CA LEU A 221 17.57 -2.36 -32.52
C LEU A 221 17.87 -3.33 -31.37
N ALA A 222 17.45 -4.60 -31.46
CA ALA A 222 17.57 -5.55 -30.36
C ALA A 222 19.00 -5.62 -29.81
N ASN A 223 19.13 -5.53 -28.48
CA ASN A 223 20.39 -5.54 -27.75
C ASN A 223 21.41 -4.46 -28.15
N ALA A 224 21.02 -3.42 -28.88
CA ALA A 224 21.91 -2.32 -29.24
C ALA A 224 22.26 -1.47 -28.00
N ASN A 225 23.48 -0.92 -27.97
CA ASN A 225 23.86 0.10 -27.01
C ASN A 225 23.39 1.47 -27.52
N LEU A 226 22.32 2.00 -26.93
CA LEU A 226 21.73 3.31 -27.25
C LEU A 226 22.03 4.35 -26.16
N SER A 227 23.07 4.13 -25.36
CA SER A 227 23.38 5.01 -24.24
C SER A 227 23.64 6.44 -24.73
N ASN A 228 23.01 7.44 -24.12
CA ASN A 228 23.08 8.86 -24.49
C ASN A 228 22.61 9.21 -25.93
N ALA A 229 21.96 8.28 -26.64
CA ALA A 229 21.43 8.56 -27.97
C ALA A 229 20.25 9.55 -27.92
N ASN A 230 20.07 10.35 -28.95
CA ASN A 230 19.01 11.34 -29.05
C ASN A 230 17.91 10.92 -30.04
N PHE A 231 16.74 10.53 -29.55
CA PHE A 231 15.55 10.15 -30.33
C PHE A 231 14.47 11.24 -30.36
N SER A 232 14.80 12.49 -30.07
CA SER A 232 13.82 13.58 -30.02
C SER A 232 13.01 13.64 -31.33
N SER A 233 11.68 13.47 -31.23
CA SER A 233 10.76 13.45 -32.38
C SER A 233 11.06 12.40 -33.47
N ALA A 234 11.81 11.34 -33.15
CA ALA A 234 12.02 10.22 -34.07
C ALA A 234 10.77 9.35 -34.21
N ASP A 235 10.64 8.66 -35.34
CA ASP A 235 9.58 7.68 -35.58
C ASP A 235 10.13 6.26 -35.43
N LEU A 236 9.80 5.59 -34.33
CA LEU A 236 10.15 4.20 -34.01
C LEU A 236 8.94 3.27 -34.13
N THR A 237 7.95 3.60 -34.96
CA THR A 237 6.76 2.78 -35.15
C THR A 237 7.16 1.35 -35.57
N HIS A 238 6.66 0.33 -34.86
CA HIS A 238 7.01 -1.09 -35.05
C HIS A 238 8.51 -1.47 -34.87
N ALA A 239 9.33 -0.60 -34.28
CA ALA A 239 10.73 -0.92 -34.03
C ALA A 239 10.88 -1.97 -32.90
N ASN A 240 11.89 -2.82 -33.00
CA ASN A 240 12.28 -3.74 -31.93
C ASN A 240 13.42 -3.14 -31.10
N LEU A 241 13.11 -2.68 -29.89
CA LEU A 241 14.06 -2.16 -28.90
C LEU A 241 14.28 -3.12 -27.71
N SER A 242 13.85 -4.37 -27.83
CA SER A 242 14.02 -5.37 -26.76
C SER A 242 15.49 -5.51 -26.35
N GLY A 243 15.75 -5.53 -25.04
CA GLY A 243 17.10 -5.67 -24.48
C GLY A 243 18.06 -4.50 -24.74
N THR A 244 17.61 -3.37 -25.29
CA THR A 244 18.48 -2.20 -25.52
C THR A 244 18.97 -1.56 -24.22
N VAL A 245 20.15 -0.93 -24.29
CA VAL A 245 20.67 -0.08 -23.21
C VAL A 245 20.37 1.37 -23.53
N LEU A 246 19.42 1.98 -22.82
CA LEU A 246 18.94 3.37 -23.04
C LEU A 246 19.41 4.35 -21.96
N ALA A 247 20.50 4.03 -21.24
CA ALA A 247 21.03 4.88 -20.17
C ALA A 247 21.40 6.27 -20.73
N GLY A 248 20.78 7.33 -20.20
CA GLY A 248 21.03 8.70 -20.67
C GLY A 248 20.35 9.08 -21.99
N ALA A 249 19.66 8.15 -22.68
CA ALA A 249 18.98 8.44 -23.94
C ALA A 249 17.84 9.47 -23.77
N VAL A 250 17.61 10.27 -24.81
CA VAL A 250 16.54 11.28 -24.90
C VAL A 250 15.43 10.76 -25.80
N LEU A 251 14.25 10.50 -25.24
CA LEU A 251 13.11 9.89 -25.95
C LEU A 251 11.94 10.87 -26.17
N LYS A 252 12.05 12.11 -25.71
CA LYS A 252 10.95 13.08 -25.70
C LYS A 252 10.28 13.27 -27.06
N GLY A 253 8.95 13.15 -27.08
CA GLY A 253 8.11 13.37 -28.25
C GLY A 253 8.29 12.36 -29.39
N CYS A 254 8.96 11.23 -29.17
CA CYS A 254 9.08 10.20 -30.19
C CYS A 254 7.77 9.43 -30.39
N ARG A 255 7.64 8.78 -31.56
CA ARG A 255 6.56 7.84 -31.85
C ARG A 255 7.07 6.41 -31.65
N LEU A 256 6.48 5.68 -30.73
CA LEU A 256 6.82 4.30 -30.36
C LEU A 256 5.63 3.36 -30.60
N THR A 257 4.70 3.76 -31.47
CA THR A 257 3.47 3.03 -31.76
C THR A 257 3.81 1.57 -32.11
N SER A 258 3.25 0.61 -31.35
CA SER A 258 3.48 -0.83 -31.53
C SER A 258 4.95 -1.27 -31.54
N ALA A 259 5.86 -0.48 -30.95
CA ALA A 259 7.25 -0.87 -30.74
C ALA A 259 7.36 -1.92 -29.62
N ASP A 260 8.39 -2.77 -29.70
CA ASP A 260 8.73 -3.70 -28.62
C ASP A 260 9.84 -3.12 -27.76
N MET A 261 9.52 -2.75 -26.52
CA MET A 261 10.49 -2.28 -25.53
C MET A 261 10.57 -3.22 -24.33
N SER A 262 10.05 -4.44 -24.43
CA SER A 262 9.95 -5.35 -23.28
C SER A 262 11.30 -5.60 -22.61
N GLN A 263 11.26 -5.74 -21.28
CA GLN A 263 12.44 -6.00 -20.42
C GLN A 263 13.53 -4.91 -20.45
N THR A 264 13.25 -3.74 -21.02
CA THR A 264 14.22 -2.63 -21.04
C THR A 264 14.32 -1.93 -19.68
N GLN A 265 15.52 -1.40 -19.39
CA GLN A 265 15.78 -0.60 -18.19
C GLN A 265 15.61 0.89 -18.54
N LEU A 266 14.52 1.49 -18.09
CA LEU A 266 14.11 2.87 -18.40
C LEU A 266 13.94 3.78 -17.16
N PRO A 267 14.75 3.65 -16.08
CA PRO A 267 14.53 4.47 -14.90
C PRO A 267 14.77 5.96 -15.21
N ALA A 268 13.90 6.79 -14.65
CA ALA A 268 13.97 8.26 -14.73
C ALA A 268 14.08 8.82 -16.17
N ARG A 269 13.54 8.11 -17.17
CA ARG A 269 13.52 8.60 -18.56
C ARG A 269 12.38 9.60 -18.77
N ASP A 270 12.61 10.57 -19.64
CA ASP A 270 11.62 11.54 -20.11
C ASP A 270 10.92 11.01 -21.37
N PHE A 271 9.68 10.54 -21.18
CA PHE A 271 8.75 10.12 -22.23
C PHE A 271 7.66 11.17 -22.48
N THR A 272 7.87 12.42 -22.05
CA THR A 272 6.85 13.46 -22.20
C THR A 272 6.43 13.61 -23.65
N LYS A 273 5.11 13.65 -23.87
CA LYS A 273 4.47 13.78 -25.20
C LYS A 273 4.77 12.66 -26.20
N CYS A 274 5.29 11.51 -25.77
CA CYS A 274 5.50 10.37 -26.67
C CYS A 274 4.17 9.70 -27.05
N ASP A 275 4.12 9.14 -28.25
CA ASP A 275 3.06 8.21 -28.65
C ASP A 275 3.51 6.77 -28.39
N LEU A 276 3.01 6.18 -27.31
CA LEU A 276 3.28 4.81 -26.86
C LEU A 276 2.09 3.87 -27.15
N THR A 277 1.26 4.21 -28.15
CA THR A 277 0.06 3.43 -28.46
C THR A 277 0.42 1.99 -28.84
N GLY A 278 -0.09 1.00 -28.11
CA GLY A 278 0.16 -0.42 -28.35
C GLY A 278 1.61 -0.87 -28.11
N THR A 279 2.46 -0.03 -27.52
CA THR A 279 3.86 -0.39 -27.22
C THR A 279 3.91 -1.53 -26.20
N ASN A 280 4.81 -2.49 -26.42
CA ASN A 280 5.10 -3.51 -25.43
C ASN A 280 6.12 -3.00 -24.41
N LEU A 281 5.65 -2.64 -23.21
CA LEU A 281 6.44 -2.19 -22.06
C LEU A 281 6.42 -3.23 -20.92
N SER A 282 6.10 -4.49 -21.25
CA SER A 282 6.01 -5.55 -20.24
C SER A 282 7.36 -5.79 -19.57
N HIS A 283 7.32 -5.96 -18.24
CA HIS A 283 8.49 -6.17 -17.39
C HIS A 283 9.58 -5.09 -17.47
N CYS A 284 9.26 -3.89 -17.98
CA CYS A 284 10.20 -2.78 -18.00
C CYS A 284 10.36 -2.14 -16.62
N ASN A 285 11.52 -1.55 -16.38
CA ASN A 285 11.73 -0.68 -15.23
C ASN A 285 11.52 0.79 -15.63
N LEU A 286 10.37 1.35 -15.28
CA LEU A 286 9.95 2.73 -15.53
C LEU A 286 9.96 3.59 -14.25
N ALA A 287 10.64 3.13 -13.19
CA ALA A 287 10.64 3.84 -11.91
C ALA A 287 11.10 5.29 -12.08
N ASN A 288 10.34 6.23 -11.53
CA ASN A 288 10.56 7.67 -11.62
C ASN A 288 10.56 8.26 -13.05
N ALA A 289 10.10 7.54 -14.07
CA ALA A 289 9.99 8.07 -15.42
C ALA A 289 8.93 9.20 -15.49
N ASP A 290 9.08 10.08 -16.47
CA ASP A 290 8.10 11.13 -16.76
C ASP A 290 7.31 10.77 -18.02
N LEU A 291 6.07 10.29 -17.83
CA LEU A 291 5.11 9.95 -18.89
C LEU A 291 4.06 11.05 -19.05
N SER A 292 4.34 12.28 -18.58
CA SER A 292 3.35 13.36 -18.66
C SER A 292 2.99 13.66 -20.12
N GLN A 293 1.69 13.77 -20.40
CA GLN A 293 1.11 13.97 -21.74
C GLN A 293 1.44 12.85 -22.76
N ALA A 294 1.96 11.71 -22.32
CA ALA A 294 2.17 10.57 -23.20
C ALA A 294 0.86 9.85 -23.51
N ASN A 295 0.74 9.30 -24.72
CA ASN A 295 -0.38 8.44 -25.10
C ASN A 295 0.02 6.96 -24.91
N LEU A 296 -0.46 6.29 -23.87
CA LEU A 296 -0.22 4.87 -23.62
C LEU A 296 -1.40 4.00 -24.05
N SER A 297 -2.28 4.46 -24.93
CA SER A 297 -3.48 3.70 -25.30
C SER A 297 -3.12 2.29 -25.76
N HIS A 298 -3.74 1.27 -25.16
CA HIS A 298 -3.47 -0.14 -25.43
C HIS A 298 -2.03 -0.63 -25.19
N ALA A 299 -1.19 0.15 -24.51
CA ALA A 299 0.15 -0.29 -24.17
C ALA A 299 0.11 -1.48 -23.19
N ASN A 300 1.03 -2.44 -23.37
CA ASN A 300 1.20 -3.55 -22.45
C ASN A 300 2.19 -3.16 -21.35
N LEU A 301 1.71 -2.99 -20.12
CA LEU A 301 2.50 -2.67 -18.93
C LEU A 301 2.50 -3.84 -17.93
N SER A 302 2.16 -5.06 -18.35
CA SER A 302 2.10 -6.23 -17.47
C SER A 302 3.44 -6.44 -16.75
N GLY A 303 3.40 -6.52 -15.42
CA GLY A 303 4.60 -6.71 -14.60
C GLY A 303 5.63 -5.58 -14.66
N ALA A 304 5.30 -4.41 -15.22
CA ALA A 304 6.20 -3.27 -15.28
C ALA A 304 6.37 -2.61 -13.90
N GLN A 305 7.55 -2.04 -13.63
CA GLN A 305 7.83 -1.26 -12.43
C GLN A 305 7.57 0.23 -12.72
N LEU A 306 6.48 0.77 -12.21
CA LEU A 306 6.01 2.14 -12.41
C LEU A 306 6.10 3.00 -11.14
N THR A 307 6.89 2.58 -10.14
CA THR A 307 7.02 3.27 -8.86
C THR A 307 7.34 4.76 -9.06
N CYS A 308 6.54 5.63 -8.43
CA CYS A 308 6.68 7.10 -8.50
C CYS A 308 6.73 7.68 -9.93
N VAL A 309 6.16 7.00 -10.92
CA VAL A 309 6.08 7.50 -12.30
C VAL A 309 5.13 8.71 -12.37
N LYS A 310 5.47 9.70 -13.20
CA LYS A 310 4.58 10.86 -13.43
C LYS A 310 3.65 10.58 -14.60
N LEU A 311 2.35 10.65 -14.36
CA LEU A 311 1.30 10.40 -15.35
C LEU A 311 0.39 11.61 -15.58
N THR A 312 0.86 12.83 -15.30
CA THR A 312 0.08 14.06 -15.48
C THR A 312 -0.41 14.15 -16.92
N GLU A 313 -1.72 14.22 -17.14
CA GLU A 313 -2.37 14.29 -18.47
C GLU A 313 -2.05 13.11 -19.42
N ALA A 314 -1.45 12.03 -18.94
CA ALA A 314 -1.24 10.82 -19.75
C ALA A 314 -2.56 10.15 -20.13
N ILE A 315 -2.62 9.49 -21.29
CA ILE A 315 -3.78 8.68 -21.72
C ILE A 315 -3.48 7.21 -21.41
N LEU A 316 -4.34 6.56 -20.63
CA LEU A 316 -4.19 5.17 -20.16
C LEU A 316 -5.33 4.26 -20.63
N GLU A 317 -6.01 4.63 -21.72
CA GLU A 317 -7.15 3.86 -22.23
C GLU A 317 -6.70 2.47 -22.68
N GLY A 318 -7.37 1.42 -22.19
CA GLY A 318 -7.08 0.05 -22.58
C GLY A 318 -5.69 -0.47 -22.22
N THR A 319 -4.92 0.20 -21.35
CA THR A 319 -3.63 -0.33 -20.90
C THR A 319 -3.79 -1.64 -20.11
N VAL A 320 -2.87 -2.58 -20.36
CA VAL A 320 -2.79 -3.83 -19.60
C VAL A 320 -1.85 -3.63 -18.43
N LEU A 321 -2.36 -3.70 -17.20
CA LEU A 321 -1.59 -3.38 -15.98
C LEU A 321 -1.36 -4.59 -15.07
N THR A 322 -1.89 -5.77 -15.39
CA THR A 322 -1.82 -6.96 -14.53
C THR A 322 -0.42 -7.20 -13.94
N GLY A 323 -0.34 -7.29 -12.61
CA GLY A 323 0.91 -7.50 -11.87
C GLY A 323 1.91 -6.33 -11.88
N ALA A 324 1.54 -5.14 -12.38
CA ALA A 324 2.43 -3.99 -12.39
C ALA A 324 2.59 -3.36 -10.99
N THR A 325 3.72 -2.70 -10.76
CA THR A 325 3.99 -1.96 -9.51
C THR A 325 3.77 -0.47 -9.72
N LEU A 326 2.65 0.05 -9.23
CA LEU A 326 2.26 1.46 -9.25
C LEU A 326 2.38 2.12 -7.85
N ALA A 327 3.32 1.65 -7.03
CA ALA A 327 3.51 2.19 -5.68
C ALA A 327 3.84 3.70 -5.71
N GLY A 328 3.14 4.48 -4.88
CA GLY A 328 3.33 5.93 -4.78
C GLY A 328 2.90 6.75 -6.01
N VAL A 329 2.21 6.14 -6.98
CA VAL A 329 1.78 6.83 -8.21
C VAL A 329 0.52 7.67 -7.95
N ASP A 330 0.45 8.85 -8.57
CA ASP A 330 -0.75 9.67 -8.59
C ASP A 330 -1.68 9.24 -9.74
N LEU A 331 -2.81 8.63 -9.36
CA LEU A 331 -3.87 8.11 -10.22
C LEU A 331 -5.22 8.78 -9.91
N GLN A 332 -5.22 9.99 -9.36
CA GLN A 332 -6.46 10.71 -9.04
C GLN A 332 -7.40 10.83 -10.24
N LYS A 333 -8.68 10.53 -10.01
CA LYS A 333 -9.78 10.63 -11.01
C LYS A 333 -9.60 9.81 -12.28
N ARG A 334 -8.63 8.89 -12.31
CA ARG A 334 -8.40 8.02 -13.45
C ARG A 334 -9.51 6.99 -13.61
N GLN A 335 -9.67 6.51 -14.85
CA GLN A 335 -10.77 5.65 -15.27
C GLN A 335 -10.24 4.24 -15.54
N PHE A 336 -10.65 3.28 -14.70
CA PHE A 336 -10.32 1.87 -14.78
C PHE A 336 -11.57 0.94 -14.74
N PRO A 337 -12.74 1.32 -15.28
CA PRO A 337 -13.93 0.49 -15.16
C PRO A 337 -13.73 -0.87 -15.85
N GLY A 338 -14.10 -1.95 -15.18
CA GLY A 338 -14.01 -3.32 -15.68
C GLY A 338 -12.59 -3.84 -15.96
N ARG A 339 -11.55 -3.08 -15.57
CA ARG A 339 -10.16 -3.40 -15.94
C ARG A 339 -9.60 -4.52 -15.07
N ASP A 340 -8.78 -5.38 -15.67
CA ASP A 340 -7.98 -6.35 -14.91
C ASP A 340 -6.74 -5.68 -14.31
N LEU A 341 -6.77 -5.50 -13.00
CA LEU A 341 -5.72 -4.94 -12.16
C LEU A 341 -5.18 -6.01 -11.19
N SER A 342 -5.46 -7.29 -11.43
CA SER A 342 -5.08 -8.36 -10.52
C SER A 342 -3.57 -8.39 -10.27
N GLY A 343 -3.21 -8.62 -9.00
CA GLY A 343 -1.81 -8.69 -8.55
C GLY A 343 -1.02 -7.39 -8.63
N CYS A 344 -1.64 -6.26 -9.00
CA CYS A 344 -0.96 -4.96 -8.98
C CYS A 344 -0.55 -4.55 -7.57
N ASN A 345 0.59 -3.86 -7.49
CA ASN A 345 1.03 -3.18 -6.27
C ASN A 345 0.72 -1.69 -6.36
N PHE A 346 -0.28 -1.24 -5.64
CA PHE A 346 -0.67 0.15 -5.49
C PHE A 346 -0.20 0.77 -4.17
N SER A 347 0.65 0.13 -3.36
CA SER A 347 0.99 0.63 -2.02
C SER A 347 1.36 2.12 -2.02
N SER A 348 0.73 2.89 -1.13
CA SER A 348 0.86 4.36 -1.02
C SER A 348 0.49 5.17 -2.28
N ALA A 349 -0.13 4.58 -3.29
CA ALA A 349 -0.66 5.30 -4.45
C ALA A 349 -1.87 6.17 -4.07
N THR A 350 -2.12 7.21 -4.87
CA THR A 350 -3.27 8.09 -4.70
C THR A 350 -4.30 7.84 -5.79
N LEU A 351 -5.44 7.27 -5.40
CA LEU A 351 -6.58 6.89 -6.25
C LEU A 351 -7.84 7.73 -5.92
N THR A 352 -7.68 8.91 -5.31
CA THR A 352 -8.80 9.77 -4.93
C THR A 352 -9.73 10.04 -6.12
N GLY A 353 -11.01 9.71 -5.97
CA GLY A 353 -12.04 9.90 -7.00
C GLY A 353 -11.86 9.06 -8.26
N ALA A 354 -11.00 8.03 -8.26
CA ALA A 354 -10.84 7.13 -9.40
C ALA A 354 -12.10 6.27 -9.60
N ASP A 355 -12.40 5.94 -10.86
CA ASP A 355 -13.43 4.96 -11.22
C ASP A 355 -12.76 3.58 -11.37
N LEU A 356 -13.03 2.69 -10.41
CA LEU A 356 -12.62 1.29 -10.34
C LEU A 356 -13.85 0.37 -10.48
N SER A 357 -14.99 0.87 -10.96
CA SER A 357 -16.24 0.12 -11.01
C SER A 357 -16.10 -1.17 -11.83
N GLY A 358 -16.45 -2.32 -11.24
CA GLY A 358 -16.32 -3.64 -11.85
C GLY A 358 -14.88 -4.10 -12.13
N ALA A 359 -13.85 -3.37 -11.68
CA ALA A 359 -12.47 -3.75 -11.90
C ALA A 359 -12.10 -5.02 -11.11
N ASN A 360 -11.17 -5.79 -11.64
CA ASN A 360 -10.59 -6.94 -10.95
C ASN A 360 -9.34 -6.52 -10.17
N LEU A 361 -9.46 -6.35 -8.86
CA LEU A 361 -8.37 -6.05 -7.92
C LEU A 361 -8.01 -7.28 -7.05
N SER A 362 -8.28 -8.49 -7.53
CA SER A 362 -7.96 -9.70 -6.76
C SER A 362 -6.46 -9.78 -6.47
N GLY A 363 -6.11 -10.00 -5.20
CA GLY A 363 -4.72 -10.13 -4.75
C GLY A 363 -3.86 -8.87 -4.89
N THR A 364 -4.46 -7.69 -5.06
CA THR A 364 -3.69 -6.44 -5.12
C THR A 364 -3.17 -6.01 -3.76
N MET A 365 -2.02 -5.35 -3.74
CA MET A 365 -1.50 -4.64 -2.56
C MET A 365 -1.93 -3.17 -2.62
N LEU A 366 -2.76 -2.75 -1.68
CA LEU A 366 -3.33 -1.40 -1.55
C LEU A 366 -2.93 -0.77 -0.20
N GLU A 367 -1.83 -1.22 0.40
CA GLU A 367 -1.39 -0.78 1.73
C GLU A 367 -1.12 0.72 1.76
N GLY A 368 -1.76 1.43 2.70
CA GLY A 368 -1.65 2.89 2.84
C GLY A 368 -2.11 3.69 1.61
N THR A 369 -2.87 3.09 0.69
CA THR A 369 -3.41 3.81 -0.47
C THR A 369 -4.45 4.84 -0.07
N THR A 370 -4.57 5.90 -0.87
CA THR A 370 -5.68 6.85 -0.71
C THR A 370 -6.75 6.57 -1.76
N LEU A 371 -7.91 6.07 -1.33
CA LEU A 371 -9.09 5.73 -2.14
C LEU A 371 -10.27 6.67 -1.86
N ALA A 372 -10.03 7.83 -1.23
CA ALA A 372 -11.08 8.77 -0.86
C ALA A 372 -12.00 9.09 -2.06
N GLN A 373 -13.32 8.93 -1.88
CA GLN A 373 -14.34 9.16 -2.92
C GLN A 373 -14.18 8.34 -4.21
N ALA A 374 -13.37 7.28 -4.23
CA ALA A 374 -13.29 6.39 -5.38
C ALA A 374 -14.59 5.59 -5.56
N ASP A 375 -14.94 5.29 -6.80
CA ASP A 375 -16.02 4.36 -7.15
C ASP A 375 -15.42 2.96 -7.30
N CYS A 376 -15.73 2.08 -6.35
CA CYS A 376 -15.29 0.68 -6.31
C CYS A 376 -16.49 -0.26 -6.50
N THR A 377 -17.60 0.22 -7.08
CA THR A 377 -18.84 -0.54 -7.17
C THR A 377 -18.65 -1.82 -7.98
N ARG A 378 -19.14 -2.96 -7.48
CA ARG A 378 -19.01 -4.28 -8.12
C ARG A 378 -17.57 -4.74 -8.39
N ALA A 379 -16.56 -4.08 -7.82
CA ALA A 379 -15.17 -4.46 -7.99
C ALA A 379 -14.84 -5.73 -7.19
N ASN A 380 -13.86 -6.50 -7.68
CA ASN A 380 -13.38 -7.70 -7.03
C ASN A 380 -12.10 -7.41 -6.25
N PHE A 381 -12.17 -7.39 -4.92
CA PHE A 381 -11.05 -7.23 -3.99
C PHE A 381 -10.67 -8.53 -3.27
N ARG A 382 -11.06 -9.70 -3.80
CA ARG A 382 -10.76 -10.98 -3.15
C ARG A 382 -9.27 -11.10 -2.83
N GLN A 383 -8.95 -11.38 -1.58
CA GLN A 383 -7.57 -11.53 -1.10
C GLN A 383 -6.67 -10.28 -1.27
N ALA A 384 -7.25 -9.11 -1.52
CA ALA A 384 -6.50 -7.87 -1.57
C ALA A 384 -6.08 -7.42 -0.16
N SER A 385 -4.94 -6.74 -0.05
CA SER A 385 -4.50 -6.09 1.18
C SER A 385 -4.78 -4.60 1.11
N LEU A 386 -5.78 -4.10 1.84
CA LEU A 386 -6.11 -2.69 2.03
C LEU A 386 -5.62 -2.17 3.39
N ARG A 387 -4.64 -2.82 4.02
CA ARG A 387 -4.19 -2.45 5.36
C ARG A 387 -3.79 -0.96 5.43
N GLY A 388 -4.36 -0.24 6.39
CA GLY A 388 -4.11 1.19 6.59
C GLY A 388 -4.57 2.12 5.44
N ALA A 389 -5.31 1.60 4.46
CA ALA A 389 -5.82 2.41 3.35
C ALA A 389 -6.76 3.52 3.85
N GLN A 390 -6.72 4.66 3.18
CA GLN A 390 -7.56 5.83 3.46
C GLN A 390 -8.66 5.92 2.40
N ALA A 391 -9.84 5.37 2.70
CA ALA A 391 -10.98 5.28 1.79
C ALA A 391 -12.26 5.98 2.32
N PRO A 392 -12.18 7.22 2.88
CA PRO A 392 -13.39 7.89 3.33
C PRO A 392 -14.30 8.21 2.14
N LYS A 393 -15.61 7.98 2.31
CA LYS A 393 -16.64 8.20 1.27
C LYS A 393 -16.42 7.40 -0.02
N CYS A 394 -15.63 6.34 0.01
CA CYS A 394 -15.47 5.43 -1.12
C CYS A 394 -16.74 4.56 -1.28
N ASP A 395 -17.10 4.24 -2.51
CA ASP A 395 -18.27 3.41 -2.81
C ASP A 395 -17.87 1.97 -3.14
N PHE A 396 -17.96 1.07 -2.17
CA PHE A 396 -17.78 -0.37 -2.34
C PHE A 396 -19.10 -1.13 -2.55
N SER A 397 -20.16 -0.47 -3.03
CA SER A 397 -21.45 -1.14 -3.20
C SER A 397 -21.34 -2.34 -4.14
N ASP A 398 -21.90 -3.48 -3.72
CA ASP A 398 -21.86 -4.77 -4.42
C ASP A 398 -20.43 -5.31 -4.70
N ALA A 399 -19.39 -4.77 -4.06
CA ALA A 399 -18.03 -5.25 -4.22
C ALA A 399 -17.81 -6.59 -3.50
N ASP A 400 -16.94 -7.44 -4.06
CA ASP A 400 -16.51 -8.68 -3.42
C ASP A 400 -15.18 -8.46 -2.70
N LEU A 401 -15.21 -8.27 -1.37
CA LEU A 401 -14.01 -8.14 -0.54
C LEU A 401 -13.64 -9.46 0.15
N HIS A 402 -14.19 -10.60 -0.25
CA HIS A 402 -13.99 -11.86 0.46
C HIS A 402 -12.52 -12.18 0.73
N SER A 403 -12.20 -12.46 2.00
CA SER A 403 -10.84 -12.70 2.51
C SER A 403 -9.85 -11.54 2.29
N ALA A 404 -10.32 -10.30 2.13
CA ALA A 404 -9.44 -9.13 2.07
C ALA A 404 -8.95 -8.74 3.48
N ASP A 405 -7.73 -8.21 3.55
CA ASP A 405 -7.20 -7.57 4.76
C ASP A 405 -7.56 -6.08 4.74
N LEU A 406 -8.46 -5.67 5.63
CA LEU A 406 -8.96 -4.30 5.78
C LEU A 406 -8.47 -3.67 7.09
N SER A 407 -7.47 -4.27 7.74
CA SER A 407 -7.01 -3.87 9.08
C SER A 407 -6.51 -2.43 9.09
N GLU A 408 -6.79 -1.70 10.16
CA GLU A 408 -6.32 -0.31 10.39
C GLU A 408 -6.77 0.70 9.30
N ALA A 409 -7.59 0.29 8.34
CA ALA A 409 -8.03 1.13 7.25
C ALA A 409 -9.15 2.08 7.68
N ASN A 410 -9.24 3.22 7.00
CA ASN A 410 -10.24 4.26 7.27
C ASN A 410 -11.31 4.28 6.17
N PHE A 411 -12.50 3.80 6.51
CA PHE A 411 -13.71 3.75 5.69
C PHE A 411 -14.81 4.68 6.21
N THR A 412 -14.44 5.78 6.86
CA THR A 412 -15.42 6.76 7.38
C THR A 412 -16.38 7.19 6.26
N GLN A 413 -17.69 7.05 6.49
CA GLN A 413 -18.76 7.36 5.52
C GLN A 413 -18.68 6.59 4.18
N ALA A 414 -17.96 5.47 4.11
CA ALA A 414 -17.94 4.62 2.93
C ALA A 414 -19.28 3.89 2.73
N SER A 415 -19.58 3.52 1.49
CA SER A 415 -20.69 2.60 1.19
C SER A 415 -20.16 1.19 1.02
N PHE A 416 -20.77 0.24 1.72
CA PHE A 416 -20.61 -1.21 1.57
C PHE A 416 -21.95 -1.88 1.26
N ARG A 417 -22.90 -1.13 0.68
CA ARG A 417 -24.24 -1.67 0.39
C ARG A 417 -24.13 -2.93 -0.47
N GLY A 418 -24.68 -4.06 -0.02
CA GLY A 418 -24.62 -5.35 -0.75
C GLY A 418 -23.22 -5.94 -0.89
N ALA A 419 -22.19 -5.36 -0.26
CA ALA A 419 -20.83 -5.84 -0.37
C ALA A 419 -20.63 -7.16 0.39
N SER A 420 -19.77 -8.02 -0.14
CA SER A 420 -19.32 -9.25 0.54
C SER A 420 -18.08 -8.93 1.36
N LEU A 421 -18.21 -8.89 2.70
CA LEU A 421 -17.09 -8.79 3.65
C LEU A 421 -16.80 -10.12 4.33
N GLN A 422 -17.13 -11.23 3.67
CA GLN A 422 -16.93 -12.56 4.22
C GLN A 422 -15.45 -12.85 4.47
N LEU A 423 -15.13 -13.40 5.65
CA LEU A 423 -13.76 -13.75 6.05
C LEU A 423 -12.77 -12.55 6.03
N CYS A 424 -13.25 -11.31 6.00
CA CYS A 424 -12.39 -10.13 6.02
C CYS A 424 -11.75 -9.93 7.39
N CYS A 425 -10.53 -9.38 7.39
CA CYS A 425 -9.91 -8.86 8.60
C CYS A 425 -10.22 -7.36 8.72
N LEU A 426 -11.06 -6.96 9.68
CA LEU A 426 -11.43 -5.56 9.96
C LEU A 426 -10.81 -5.09 11.29
N PHE A 427 -9.72 -5.72 11.74
CA PHE A 427 -9.08 -5.38 13.00
C PHE A 427 -8.71 -3.90 13.05
N SER A 428 -9.24 -3.18 14.04
CA SER A 428 -9.04 -1.73 14.20
C SER A 428 -9.39 -0.87 12.97
N ALA A 429 -10.22 -1.37 12.05
CA ALA A 429 -10.70 -0.60 10.92
C ALA A 429 -11.72 0.45 11.38
N ASN A 430 -11.72 1.63 10.76
CA ASN A 430 -12.68 2.68 11.05
C ASN A 430 -13.80 2.71 10.01
N LEU A 431 -15.00 2.29 10.39
CA LEU A 431 -16.21 2.27 9.59
C LEU A 431 -17.26 3.26 10.12
N GLN A 432 -16.84 4.29 10.86
CA GLN A 432 -17.76 5.30 11.39
C GLN A 432 -18.67 5.86 10.30
N GLU A 433 -19.99 5.87 10.56
CA GLU A 433 -21.03 6.33 9.62
C GLU A 433 -21.04 5.60 8.26
N ALA A 434 -20.40 4.43 8.14
CA ALA A 434 -20.45 3.65 6.91
C ALA A 434 -21.85 3.05 6.69
N THR A 435 -22.28 3.01 5.43
CA THR A 435 -23.54 2.35 5.07
C THR A 435 -23.27 0.90 4.72
N VAL A 436 -23.89 -0.03 5.44
CA VAL A 436 -23.59 -1.47 5.33
C VAL A 436 -24.84 -2.30 4.97
N SER A 437 -25.91 -1.66 4.50
CA SER A 437 -27.18 -2.32 4.18
C SER A 437 -26.98 -3.52 3.25
N ASP A 438 -27.54 -4.67 3.59
CA ASP A 438 -27.39 -5.94 2.86
C ASP A 438 -25.93 -6.47 2.75
N ALA A 439 -24.97 -5.86 3.45
CA ALA A 439 -23.59 -6.33 3.48
C ALA A 439 -23.46 -7.63 4.30
N CYS A 440 -22.67 -8.57 3.80
CA CYS A 440 -22.43 -9.86 4.45
C CYS A 440 -21.14 -9.83 5.28
N PHE A 441 -21.26 -10.02 6.60
CA PHE A 441 -20.14 -10.06 7.56
C PHE A 441 -19.80 -11.47 8.04
N ASP A 442 -20.20 -12.51 7.29
CA ASP A 442 -19.97 -13.89 7.71
C ASP A 442 -18.47 -14.15 7.89
N GLU A 443 -18.09 -14.53 9.11
CA GLU A 443 -16.71 -14.84 9.50
C GLU A 443 -15.74 -13.66 9.43
N ALA A 444 -16.25 -12.43 9.35
CA ALA A 444 -15.44 -11.22 9.48
C ALA A 444 -14.86 -11.08 10.91
N GLN A 445 -13.60 -10.65 11.00
CA GLN A 445 -12.91 -10.35 12.25
C GLN A 445 -13.08 -8.86 12.57
N LEU A 446 -13.88 -8.54 13.59
CA LEU A 446 -14.31 -7.16 13.88
C LEU A 446 -13.65 -6.56 15.14
N ALA A 447 -12.78 -7.29 15.83
CA ALA A 447 -12.17 -6.83 17.09
C ALA A 447 -11.49 -5.46 16.93
N GLY A 448 -11.79 -4.54 17.85
CA GLY A 448 -11.26 -3.17 17.86
C GLY A 448 -11.78 -2.24 16.75
N ALA A 449 -12.66 -2.69 15.86
CA ALA A 449 -13.22 -1.85 14.81
C ALA A 449 -14.06 -0.69 15.37
N VAL A 450 -14.05 0.45 14.68
CA VAL A 450 -14.91 1.60 14.97
C VAL A 450 -16.14 1.51 14.07
N LEU A 451 -17.28 1.14 14.67
CA LEU A 451 -18.59 0.98 14.05
C LEU A 451 -19.60 2.02 14.61
N ALA A 452 -19.10 3.15 15.10
CA ALA A 452 -19.93 4.20 15.66
C ALA A 452 -20.92 4.74 14.59
N HIS A 453 -22.17 4.92 14.99
CA HIS A 453 -23.28 5.36 14.13
C HIS A 453 -23.62 4.42 12.96
N VAL A 454 -23.09 3.18 12.93
CA VAL A 454 -23.39 2.21 11.88
C VAL A 454 -24.73 1.53 12.13
N ASP A 455 -25.51 1.34 11.06
CA ASP A 455 -26.75 0.56 11.12
C ASP A 455 -26.49 -0.93 10.93
N LEU A 456 -26.45 -1.65 12.03
CA LEU A 456 -26.27 -3.10 12.14
C LEU A 456 -27.59 -3.88 12.32
N HIS A 457 -28.75 -3.24 12.23
CA HIS A 457 -30.07 -3.86 12.46
C HIS A 457 -30.24 -5.23 11.80
N GLY A 458 -30.80 -6.19 12.56
CA GLY A 458 -31.18 -7.51 12.06
C GLY A 458 -30.03 -8.44 11.66
N ARG A 459 -28.77 -8.05 11.86
CA ARG A 459 -27.61 -8.85 11.42
C ARG A 459 -27.30 -10.01 12.35
N ALA A 460 -26.81 -11.10 11.76
CA ALA A 460 -26.31 -12.27 12.47
C ALA A 460 -24.82 -12.10 12.84
N LEU A 461 -24.56 -11.80 14.12
CA LEU A 461 -23.22 -11.62 14.69
C LEU A 461 -22.94 -12.67 15.80
N ARG A 462 -23.63 -13.80 15.74
CA ARG A 462 -23.52 -14.91 16.70
C ARG A 462 -22.08 -15.37 16.88
N GLY A 463 -21.62 -15.42 18.13
CA GLY A 463 -20.28 -15.91 18.51
C GLY A 463 -19.11 -15.08 17.96
N ARG A 464 -19.37 -13.90 17.38
CA ARG A 464 -18.31 -13.06 16.80
C ARG A 464 -17.48 -12.39 17.89
N ASP A 465 -16.21 -12.15 17.56
CA ASP A 465 -15.34 -11.32 18.39
C ASP A 465 -15.51 -9.83 18.03
N LEU A 466 -16.21 -9.13 18.91
CA LEU A 466 -16.46 -7.70 18.92
C LEU A 466 -15.76 -7.05 20.13
N SER A 467 -14.70 -7.68 20.66
CA SER A 467 -13.97 -7.10 21.77
C SER A 467 -13.34 -5.77 21.37
N HIS A 468 -13.35 -4.81 22.31
CA HIS A 468 -12.79 -3.47 22.11
C HIS A 468 -13.41 -2.64 20.97
N THR A 469 -14.51 -3.08 20.36
CA THR A 469 -15.15 -2.30 19.28
C THR A 469 -15.80 -1.04 19.80
N ASP A 470 -15.80 0.03 19.01
CA ASP A 470 -16.63 1.20 19.25
C ASP A 470 -17.94 1.09 18.47
N LEU A 471 -19.02 0.76 19.17
CA LEU A 471 -20.39 0.65 18.70
C LEU A 471 -21.26 1.81 19.22
N SER A 472 -20.66 2.92 19.65
CA SER A 472 -21.42 4.04 20.20
C SER A 472 -22.41 4.61 19.17
N ASN A 473 -23.64 4.86 19.62
CA ASN A 473 -24.76 5.29 18.78
C ASN A 473 -25.08 4.36 17.58
N ALA A 474 -24.57 3.14 17.55
CA ALA A 474 -24.89 2.18 16.49
C ALA A 474 -26.32 1.66 16.66
N ASN A 475 -26.97 1.29 15.55
CA ASN A 475 -28.25 0.58 15.58
C ASN A 475 -27.99 -0.93 15.53
N LEU A 476 -28.10 -1.60 16.67
CA LEU A 476 -27.98 -3.05 16.85
C LEU A 476 -29.36 -3.70 17.10
N SER A 477 -30.47 -3.00 16.80
CA SER A 477 -31.80 -3.55 17.06
C SER A 477 -32.04 -4.85 16.29
N GLU A 478 -32.69 -5.82 16.94
CA GLU A 478 -32.99 -7.14 16.37
C GLU A 478 -31.76 -7.94 15.88
N THR A 479 -30.55 -7.60 16.34
CA THR A 479 -29.32 -8.36 16.01
C THR A 479 -29.18 -9.65 16.82
N ASP A 480 -28.68 -10.72 16.20
CA ASP A 480 -28.26 -11.93 16.93
C ASP A 480 -26.81 -11.78 17.37
N LEU A 481 -26.61 -11.49 18.66
CA LEU A 481 -25.31 -11.39 19.33
C LEU A 481 -25.10 -12.57 20.30
N THR A 482 -25.82 -13.68 20.13
CA THR A 482 -25.76 -14.82 21.04
C THR A 482 -24.32 -15.34 21.14
N GLY A 483 -23.79 -15.40 22.37
CA GLY A 483 -22.42 -15.84 22.64
C GLY A 483 -21.31 -14.96 22.05
N ALA A 484 -21.62 -13.77 21.52
CA ALA A 484 -20.62 -12.85 21.00
C ALA A 484 -19.71 -12.33 22.12
N ASN A 485 -18.45 -12.05 21.78
CA ASN A 485 -17.52 -11.42 22.68
C ASN A 485 -17.55 -9.90 22.50
N LEU A 486 -18.18 -9.18 23.42
CA LEU A 486 -18.27 -7.71 23.47
C LEU A 486 -17.44 -7.13 24.62
N SER A 487 -16.44 -7.87 25.12
CA SER A 487 -15.63 -7.43 26.24
C SER A 487 -14.94 -6.11 25.92
N SER A 488 -15.04 -5.13 26.82
CA SER A 488 -14.50 -3.78 26.65
C SER A 488 -15.02 -3.02 25.42
N ALA A 489 -16.14 -3.43 24.82
CA ALA A 489 -16.78 -2.68 23.75
C ALA A 489 -17.42 -1.38 24.29
N ASN A 490 -17.41 -0.33 23.47
CA ASN A 490 -18.13 0.91 23.72
C ASN A 490 -19.51 0.85 23.04
N LEU A 491 -20.57 0.77 23.81
CA LEU A 491 -21.98 0.69 23.39
C LEU A 491 -22.78 1.91 23.87
N VAL A 492 -22.11 3.02 24.19
CA VAL A 492 -22.78 4.24 24.68
C VAL A 492 -23.85 4.68 23.70
N LYS A 493 -25.09 4.81 24.17
CA LYS A 493 -26.26 5.21 23.37
C LYS A 493 -26.57 4.30 22.16
N ALA A 494 -26.00 3.10 22.11
CA ALA A 494 -26.36 2.14 21.07
C ALA A 494 -27.82 1.69 21.25
N ASP A 495 -28.52 1.45 20.13
CA ASP A 495 -29.84 0.85 20.15
C ASP A 495 -29.73 -0.67 20.06
N LEU A 496 -29.99 -1.36 21.18
CA LEU A 496 -29.97 -2.82 21.29
C LEU A 496 -31.39 -3.40 21.39
N SER A 497 -32.41 -2.62 21.01
CA SER A 497 -33.81 -3.04 21.17
C SER A 497 -34.06 -4.39 20.50
N LYS A 498 -34.57 -5.36 21.27
CA LYS A 498 -34.82 -6.74 20.84
C LYS A 498 -33.60 -7.52 20.34
N ALA A 499 -32.37 -7.09 20.64
CA ALA A 499 -31.18 -7.87 20.33
C ALA A 499 -31.12 -9.15 21.18
N GLU A 500 -30.56 -10.23 20.61
CA GLU A 500 -30.32 -11.48 21.32
C GLU A 500 -28.88 -11.50 21.87
N LEU A 501 -28.71 -11.32 23.17
CA LEU A 501 -27.41 -11.25 23.86
C LEU A 501 -27.17 -12.46 24.79
N ARG A 502 -27.87 -13.57 24.55
CA ARG A 502 -27.80 -14.76 25.41
C ARG A 502 -26.37 -15.28 25.50
N GLY A 503 -25.84 -15.39 26.73
CA GLY A 503 -24.48 -15.87 26.96
C GLY A 503 -23.36 -14.98 26.39
N ALA A 504 -23.67 -13.77 25.92
CA ALA A 504 -22.65 -12.85 25.40
C ALA A 504 -21.71 -12.38 26.52
N ASN A 505 -20.45 -12.12 26.16
CA ASN A 505 -19.46 -11.58 27.09
C ASN A 505 -19.42 -10.05 26.99
N LEU A 506 -19.95 -9.35 27.98
CA LEU A 506 -19.97 -7.88 28.09
C LEU A 506 -19.05 -7.39 29.22
N CYS A 507 -18.06 -8.19 29.65
CA CYS A 507 -17.16 -7.80 30.72
C CYS A 507 -16.43 -6.48 30.39
N ASN A 508 -16.48 -5.51 31.29
CA ASN A 508 -15.92 -4.17 31.15
C ASN A 508 -16.47 -3.35 29.96
N ALA A 509 -17.59 -3.75 29.35
CA ALA A 509 -18.22 -2.99 28.29
C ALA A 509 -18.91 -1.73 28.84
N ASN A 510 -19.05 -0.70 28.01
CA ASN A 510 -19.75 0.54 28.35
C ASN A 510 -21.08 0.63 27.62
N LEU A 511 -22.18 0.33 28.30
CA LEU A 511 -23.56 0.44 27.83
C LEU A 511 -24.28 1.68 28.38
N SER A 512 -23.56 2.72 28.82
CA SER A 512 -24.19 3.93 29.37
C SER A 512 -25.17 4.54 28.38
N GLU A 513 -26.39 4.80 28.85
CA GLU A 513 -27.51 5.33 28.05
C GLU A 513 -27.90 4.46 26.83
N ALA A 514 -27.50 3.19 26.76
CA ALA A 514 -27.92 2.27 25.71
C ALA A 514 -29.43 1.95 25.80
N ILE A 515 -30.08 1.75 24.65
CA ILE A 515 -31.50 1.39 24.58
C ILE A 515 -31.60 -0.13 24.60
N LEU A 516 -32.03 -0.69 25.72
CA LEU A 516 -32.09 -2.14 25.94
C LEU A 516 -33.52 -2.71 25.89
N THR A 517 -34.46 -2.01 25.27
CA THR A 517 -35.88 -2.40 25.29
C THR A 517 -36.09 -3.81 24.72
N ALA A 518 -36.63 -4.72 25.54
CA ALA A 518 -36.91 -6.12 25.17
C ALA A 518 -35.67 -6.92 24.70
N THR A 519 -34.48 -6.57 25.20
CA THR A 519 -33.23 -7.28 24.91
C THR A 519 -33.15 -8.57 25.72
N ASP A 520 -32.72 -9.67 25.09
CA ASP A 520 -32.47 -10.92 25.82
C ASP A 520 -31.04 -10.95 26.37
N LEU A 521 -30.91 -10.64 27.67
CA LEU A 521 -29.63 -10.66 28.40
C LEU A 521 -29.40 -11.97 29.18
N THR A 522 -30.19 -13.02 28.92
CA THR A 522 -30.14 -14.25 29.71
C THR A 522 -28.74 -14.89 29.67
N GLY A 523 -28.11 -15.03 30.84
CA GLY A 523 -26.79 -15.62 30.97
C GLY A 523 -25.62 -14.77 30.43
N ALA A 524 -25.87 -13.50 30.07
CA ALA A 524 -24.81 -12.58 29.67
C ALA A 524 -23.84 -12.31 30.84
N GLN A 525 -22.55 -12.11 30.53
CA GLN A 525 -21.51 -11.79 31.51
C GLN A 525 -21.32 -10.27 31.57
N LEU A 526 -21.69 -9.65 32.68
CA LEU A 526 -21.76 -8.19 32.86
C LEU A 526 -20.79 -7.73 33.97
N LEU A 527 -19.67 -8.42 34.14
CA LEU A 527 -18.64 -8.10 35.13
C LEU A 527 -18.05 -6.71 34.82
N ASN A 528 -18.06 -5.80 35.80
CA ASN A 528 -17.54 -4.43 35.71
C ASN A 528 -18.07 -3.61 34.52
N CYS A 529 -19.26 -3.92 34.00
CA CYS A 529 -19.84 -3.14 32.91
C CYS A 529 -20.35 -1.78 33.41
N ASP A 530 -20.29 -0.77 32.54
CA ASP A 530 -20.91 0.52 32.79
C ASP A 530 -22.32 0.53 32.17
N MET A 531 -23.35 0.68 32.98
CA MET A 531 -24.76 0.64 32.57
C MET A 531 -25.51 1.83 33.16
N VAL A 532 -24.89 3.01 33.23
CA VAL A 532 -25.51 4.20 33.79
C VAL A 532 -26.71 4.62 32.96
N ARG A 533 -27.84 4.92 33.63
CA ARG A 533 -29.08 5.43 33.02
C ARG A 533 -29.71 4.50 31.98
N VAL A 534 -29.51 3.19 32.09
CA VAL A 534 -30.21 2.23 31.24
C VAL A 534 -31.62 1.96 31.74
N VAL A 535 -32.51 1.50 30.85
CA VAL A 535 -33.87 1.05 31.19
C VAL A 535 -33.95 -0.46 31.02
N LEU A 536 -34.05 -1.15 32.15
CA LEU A 536 -34.18 -2.60 32.28
C LEU A 536 -35.48 -3.00 33.00
N LYS A 537 -36.48 -2.12 32.98
CA LYS A 537 -37.79 -2.37 33.59
C LYS A 537 -38.37 -3.72 33.14
N GLY A 538 -38.77 -4.55 34.11
CA GLY A 538 -39.40 -5.85 33.87
C GLY A 538 -38.52 -6.92 33.20
N HIS A 539 -37.21 -6.68 33.03
CA HIS A 539 -36.33 -7.65 32.38
C HIS A 539 -36.08 -8.88 33.27
N ASP A 540 -35.94 -10.06 32.65
CA ASP A 540 -35.44 -11.24 33.32
C ASP A 540 -33.91 -11.24 33.32
N LEU A 541 -33.33 -10.97 34.48
CA LEU A 541 -31.90 -10.91 34.70
C LEU A 541 -31.44 -12.04 35.65
N SER A 542 -32.31 -13.02 35.93
CA SER A 542 -32.06 -14.05 36.94
C SER A 542 -30.77 -14.83 36.69
N GLY A 543 -30.00 -15.04 37.77
CA GLY A 543 -28.69 -15.69 37.71
C GLY A 543 -27.58 -14.91 36.97
N GLY A 544 -27.84 -13.67 36.51
CA GLY A 544 -26.86 -12.83 35.82
C GLY A 544 -25.64 -12.45 36.68
N HIS A 545 -24.51 -12.19 36.00
CA HIS A 545 -23.21 -11.87 36.63
C HIS A 545 -22.89 -10.37 36.48
N PHE A 546 -23.22 -9.57 37.48
CA PHE A 546 -23.10 -8.09 37.51
C PHE A 546 -22.08 -7.60 38.56
N THR A 547 -21.11 -8.43 38.95
CA THR A 547 -20.11 -8.03 39.95
C THR A 547 -19.39 -6.76 39.50
N GLY A 548 -19.33 -5.74 40.36
CA GLY A 548 -18.69 -4.46 40.05
C GLY A 548 -19.39 -3.61 38.99
N ALA A 549 -20.59 -3.98 38.52
CA ALA A 549 -21.30 -3.21 37.51
C ALA A 549 -21.74 -1.84 38.04
N ASN A 550 -21.73 -0.83 37.18
CA ASN A 550 -22.21 0.52 37.47
C ASN A 550 -23.63 0.69 36.91
N LEU A 551 -24.63 0.69 37.79
CA LEU A 551 -26.06 0.77 37.46
C LEU A 551 -26.69 2.10 37.90
N ARG A 552 -25.89 3.12 38.23
CA ARG A 552 -26.42 4.39 38.77
C ARG A 552 -27.49 5.00 37.88
N TYR A 553 -28.54 5.51 38.51
CA TYR A 553 -29.68 6.16 37.84
C TYR A 553 -30.42 5.29 36.82
N SER A 554 -30.27 3.97 36.88
CA SER A 554 -30.96 3.04 35.98
C SER A 554 -32.35 2.69 36.49
N ASP A 555 -33.23 2.31 35.56
CA ASP A 555 -34.56 1.80 35.88
C ASP A 555 -34.56 0.27 35.80
N LEU A 556 -34.57 -0.39 36.96
CA LEU A 556 -34.75 -1.82 37.13
C LEU A 556 -36.09 -2.14 37.82
N SER A 557 -37.08 -1.24 37.71
CA SER A 557 -38.40 -1.49 38.30
C SER A 557 -39.02 -2.77 37.74
N ASP A 558 -39.68 -3.55 38.60
CA ASP A 558 -40.32 -4.83 38.28
C ASP A 558 -39.38 -5.91 37.67
N ALA A 559 -38.06 -5.71 37.67
CA ALA A 559 -37.10 -6.66 37.10
C ALA A 559 -36.92 -7.92 37.96
N ASN A 560 -36.65 -9.07 37.31
CA ASN A 560 -36.29 -10.30 38.00
C ASN A 560 -34.77 -10.40 38.17
N LEU A 561 -34.29 -10.15 39.39
CA LEU A 561 -32.89 -10.23 39.82
C LEU A 561 -32.65 -11.44 40.74
N THR A 562 -33.50 -12.47 40.67
CA THR A 562 -33.37 -13.65 41.54
C THR A 562 -31.99 -14.32 41.35
N GLY A 563 -31.26 -14.49 42.44
CA GLY A 563 -29.94 -15.15 42.44
C GLY A 563 -28.83 -14.41 41.69
N THR A 564 -29.03 -13.15 41.28
CA THR A 564 -27.99 -12.38 40.57
C THR A 564 -26.81 -12.07 41.46
N ASN A 565 -25.62 -11.97 40.87
CA ASN A 565 -24.43 -11.50 41.57
C ASN A 565 -24.18 -10.01 41.27
N LEU A 566 -24.58 -9.13 42.19
CA LEU A 566 -24.41 -7.67 42.17
C LEU A 566 -23.30 -7.20 43.15
N SER A 567 -22.47 -8.11 43.66
CA SER A 567 -21.41 -7.78 44.62
C SER A 567 -20.51 -6.65 44.10
N LEU A 568 -20.16 -5.70 44.96
CA LEU A 568 -19.34 -4.52 44.65
C LEU A 568 -19.93 -3.57 43.59
N GLY A 569 -21.17 -3.77 43.12
CA GLY A 569 -21.80 -2.89 42.14
C GLY A 569 -22.19 -1.53 42.70
N ASP A 570 -22.26 -0.51 41.83
CA ASP A 570 -22.82 0.80 42.17
C ASP A 570 -24.27 0.91 41.68
N LEU A 571 -25.22 0.70 42.60
CA LEU A 571 -26.65 0.86 42.39
C LEU A 571 -27.18 2.18 42.98
N SER A 572 -26.34 3.18 43.23
CA SER A 572 -26.84 4.43 43.82
C SER A 572 -27.82 5.14 42.90
N HIS A 573 -28.92 5.63 43.48
CA HIS A 573 -30.04 6.26 42.76
C HIS A 573 -30.75 5.36 41.73
N THR A 574 -30.59 4.03 41.83
CA THR A 574 -31.29 3.09 40.95
C THR A 574 -32.74 2.93 41.37
N ASP A 575 -33.65 2.84 40.41
CA ASP A 575 -35.04 2.45 40.66
C ASP A 575 -35.14 0.92 40.65
N LEU A 576 -35.43 0.34 41.82
CA LEU A 576 -35.60 -1.10 42.04
C LEU A 576 -37.04 -1.39 42.52
N ARG A 577 -38.00 -0.49 42.26
CA ARG A 577 -39.36 -0.66 42.76
C ARG A 577 -40.00 -1.92 42.18
N GLY A 578 -40.59 -2.76 43.02
CA GLY A 578 -41.20 -4.02 42.59
C GLY A 578 -40.24 -5.12 42.13
N ALA A 579 -38.92 -4.89 42.14
CA ALA A 579 -37.94 -5.86 41.67
C ALA A 579 -37.84 -7.10 42.59
N CYS A 580 -37.56 -8.27 42.02
CA CYS A 580 -37.35 -9.50 42.78
C CYS A 580 -35.85 -9.78 42.96
N LEU A 581 -35.30 -9.56 44.16
CA LEU A 581 -33.87 -9.75 44.50
C LEU A 581 -33.64 -10.99 45.38
N VAL A 582 -34.56 -11.95 45.38
CA VAL A 582 -34.47 -13.15 46.22
C VAL A 582 -33.14 -13.88 45.99
N ARG A 583 -32.40 -14.16 47.08
CA ARG A 583 -31.08 -14.84 47.07
C ARG A 583 -30.00 -14.14 46.22
N SER A 584 -30.20 -12.88 45.86
CA SER A 584 -29.16 -12.12 45.16
C SER A 584 -27.98 -11.78 46.08
N LYS A 585 -26.79 -11.66 45.49
CA LYS A 585 -25.57 -11.25 46.20
C LYS A 585 -25.32 -9.77 45.98
N LEU A 586 -25.36 -8.98 47.04
CA LEU A 586 -25.11 -7.54 47.07
C LEU A 586 -23.95 -7.19 48.02
N SER A 587 -23.07 -8.15 48.31
CA SER A 587 -21.96 -7.94 49.24
C SER A 587 -21.05 -6.79 48.77
N GLY A 588 -20.89 -5.76 49.61
CA GLY A 588 -20.11 -4.56 49.29
C GLY A 588 -20.74 -3.65 48.22
N ALA A 589 -21.98 -3.89 47.79
CA ALA A 589 -22.65 -3.05 46.81
C ALA A 589 -23.06 -1.69 47.40
N ASN A 590 -23.14 -0.67 46.55
CA ASN A 590 -23.60 0.66 46.93
C ASN A 590 -25.05 0.88 46.49
N LEU A 591 -25.99 0.94 47.44
CA LEU A 591 -27.42 1.20 47.23
C LEU A 591 -27.85 2.58 47.76
N THR A 592 -26.91 3.51 47.98
CA THR A 592 -27.23 4.85 48.49
C THR A 592 -28.31 5.51 47.63
N GLN A 593 -29.42 5.93 48.27
CA GLN A 593 -30.56 6.56 47.60
C GLN A 593 -31.26 5.70 46.52
N ALA A 594 -31.12 4.37 46.53
CA ALA A 594 -31.89 3.49 45.66
C ALA A 594 -33.38 3.43 46.09
N GLU A 595 -34.29 3.33 45.12
CA GLU A 595 -35.73 3.19 45.37
C GLU A 595 -36.13 1.71 45.44
N LEU A 596 -36.40 1.19 46.64
CA LEU A 596 -36.69 -0.23 46.87
C LEU A 596 -38.18 -0.51 47.16
N PHE A 597 -39.07 0.44 46.88
CA PHE A 597 -40.50 0.28 47.18
C PHE A 597 -41.13 -0.82 46.31
N GLY A 598 -41.59 -1.90 46.93
CA GLY A 598 -42.19 -3.07 46.30
C GLY A 598 -41.22 -4.25 46.17
N ALA A 599 -39.93 -4.05 46.40
CA ALA A 599 -38.92 -5.08 46.13
C ALA A 599 -38.97 -6.25 47.12
N ASP A 600 -38.74 -7.46 46.62
CA ASP A 600 -38.55 -8.68 47.43
C ASP A 600 -37.05 -8.89 47.67
N LEU A 601 -36.62 -8.75 48.92
CA LEU A 601 -35.21 -8.84 49.34
C LEU A 601 -34.92 -10.12 50.15
N SER A 602 -35.85 -11.08 50.13
CA SER A 602 -35.76 -12.29 50.96
C SER A 602 -34.49 -13.09 50.67
N GLU A 603 -33.78 -13.50 51.72
CA GLU A 603 -32.51 -14.26 51.63
C GLU A 603 -31.37 -13.55 50.85
N ALA A 604 -31.48 -12.25 50.57
CA ALA A 604 -30.41 -11.51 49.89
C ALA A 604 -29.19 -11.27 50.81
N ASP A 605 -28.00 -11.24 50.20
CA ASP A 605 -26.73 -11.02 50.90
C ASP A 605 -26.25 -9.58 50.75
N PHE A 606 -26.38 -8.78 51.79
CA PHE A 606 -26.01 -7.37 51.87
C PHE A 606 -24.72 -7.13 52.69
N GLU A 607 -23.90 -8.16 52.92
CA GLU A 607 -22.71 -8.05 53.76
C GLU A 607 -21.78 -6.90 53.29
N GLY A 608 -21.50 -5.94 54.17
CA GLY A 608 -20.65 -4.78 53.88
C GLY A 608 -21.23 -3.79 52.85
N SER A 609 -22.50 -3.91 52.48
CA SER A 609 -23.15 -3.00 51.52
C SER A 609 -23.43 -1.62 52.12
N ARG A 610 -23.60 -0.60 51.25
CA ARG A 610 -23.91 0.78 51.63
C ARG A 610 -25.37 1.11 51.31
N LEU A 611 -26.20 1.19 52.33
CA LEU A 611 -27.65 1.42 52.31
C LEU A 611 -28.00 2.75 53.02
N VAL A 612 -27.17 3.78 52.84
CA VAL A 612 -27.35 5.07 53.55
C VAL A 612 -28.63 5.77 53.10
N GLY A 613 -29.52 6.03 54.06
CA GLY A 613 -30.73 6.82 53.83
C GLY A 613 -31.76 6.16 52.91
N VAL A 614 -31.68 4.84 52.69
CA VAL A 614 -32.67 4.12 51.86
C VAL A 614 -33.99 3.95 52.61
N ASN A 615 -35.10 3.88 51.87
CA ASN A 615 -36.41 3.54 52.43
C ASN A 615 -36.68 2.04 52.25
N LEU A 616 -36.71 1.30 53.36
CA LEU A 616 -36.97 -0.12 53.43
C LEU A 616 -38.34 -0.43 54.06
N THR A 617 -39.17 0.56 54.35
CA THR A 617 -40.48 0.33 54.98
C THR A 617 -41.31 -0.72 54.20
N GLY A 618 -41.80 -1.73 54.93
CA GLY A 618 -42.66 -2.79 54.41
C GLY A 618 -41.96 -3.85 53.55
N ARG A 619 -40.62 -3.94 53.54
CA ARG A 619 -39.89 -5.06 52.90
C ARG A 619 -39.71 -6.24 53.86
N ASP A 620 -39.57 -7.44 53.30
CA ASP A 620 -39.17 -8.64 54.03
C ASP A 620 -37.64 -8.76 54.03
N LEU A 621 -37.03 -8.68 55.22
CA LEU A 621 -35.59 -8.83 55.42
C LEU A 621 -35.27 -9.97 56.40
N ARG A 622 -36.21 -10.90 56.63
CA ARG A 622 -35.99 -12.05 57.50
C ARG A 622 -34.81 -12.87 57.01
N HIS A 623 -33.95 -13.27 57.95
CA HIS A 623 -32.75 -14.06 57.68
C HIS A 623 -31.76 -13.45 56.66
N SER A 624 -31.88 -12.17 56.31
CA SER A 624 -30.93 -11.48 55.43
C SER A 624 -29.55 -11.34 56.09
N ARG A 625 -28.49 -11.30 55.27
CA ARG A 625 -27.12 -11.08 55.72
C ARG A 625 -26.78 -9.60 55.59
N LEU A 626 -26.73 -8.87 56.71
CA LEU A 626 -26.48 -7.43 56.77
C LEU A 626 -25.23 -7.09 57.61
N ALA A 627 -24.35 -8.08 57.85
CA ALA A 627 -23.16 -7.89 58.66
C ALA A 627 -22.27 -6.80 58.05
N ARG A 628 -21.79 -5.86 58.87
CA ARG A 628 -20.95 -4.72 58.47
C ARG A 628 -21.59 -3.76 57.45
N ALA A 629 -22.89 -3.88 57.19
CA ALA A 629 -23.59 -2.98 56.28
C ALA A 629 -23.72 -1.57 56.89
N ASP A 630 -23.65 -0.53 56.06
CA ASP A 630 -23.94 0.85 56.44
C ASP A 630 -25.42 1.16 56.15
N LEU A 631 -26.23 1.05 57.19
CA LEU A 631 -27.67 1.35 57.22
C LEU A 631 -27.92 2.71 57.90
N SER A 632 -26.92 3.58 57.98
CA SER A 632 -27.07 4.87 58.65
C SER A 632 -28.18 5.69 57.98
N ARG A 633 -29.06 6.27 58.81
CA ARG A 633 -30.24 7.04 58.37
C ARG A 633 -31.27 6.26 57.53
N ALA A 634 -31.18 4.93 57.42
CA ALA A 634 -32.17 4.14 56.70
C ALA A 634 -33.55 4.21 57.40
N VAL A 635 -34.63 4.15 56.61
CA VAL A 635 -36.01 4.12 57.11
C VAL A 635 -36.51 2.68 57.12
N MET A 636 -36.67 2.10 58.31
CA MET A 636 -36.99 0.69 58.54
C MET A 636 -38.13 0.51 59.57
N SER A 637 -38.99 1.52 59.74
CA SER A 637 -40.11 1.45 60.68
C SER A 637 -41.09 0.32 60.33
N GLY A 638 -41.47 -0.45 61.35
CA GLY A 638 -42.41 -1.58 61.27
C GLY A 638 -41.91 -2.81 60.51
N MET A 639 -40.62 -2.89 60.16
CA MET A 639 -40.08 -4.01 59.38
C MET A 639 -39.93 -5.30 60.18
N ASP A 640 -40.02 -6.45 59.50
CA ASP A 640 -39.62 -7.74 60.06
C ASP A 640 -38.16 -8.05 59.72
N LEU A 641 -37.30 -7.91 60.71
CA LEU A 641 -35.87 -8.20 60.68
C LEU A 641 -35.54 -9.46 61.49
N SER A 642 -36.53 -10.33 61.74
CA SER A 642 -36.31 -11.51 62.56
C SER A 642 -35.26 -12.45 61.97
N GLY A 643 -34.31 -12.87 62.81
CA GLY A 643 -33.18 -13.70 62.42
C GLY A 643 -32.17 -13.04 61.47
N ALA A 644 -32.25 -11.73 61.22
CA ALA A 644 -31.29 -11.03 60.37
C ALA A 644 -29.89 -10.97 61.02
N GLN A 645 -28.84 -11.09 60.19
CA GLN A 645 -27.45 -11.01 60.65
C GLN A 645 -26.94 -9.58 60.50
N LEU A 646 -26.94 -8.80 61.58
CA LEU A 646 -26.60 -7.37 61.64
C LEU A 646 -25.28 -7.10 62.39
N ALA A 647 -24.42 -8.11 62.54
CA ALA A 647 -23.18 -7.99 63.29
C ALA A 647 -22.28 -6.88 62.71
N ASP A 648 -21.79 -5.99 63.56
CA ASP A 648 -20.96 -4.82 63.24
C ASP A 648 -21.58 -3.84 62.21
N ALA A 649 -22.91 -3.89 61.97
CA ALA A 649 -23.59 -2.96 61.07
C ALA A 649 -23.67 -1.54 61.66
N ASP A 650 -23.65 -0.52 60.81
CA ASP A 650 -23.91 0.87 61.21
C ASP A 650 -25.39 1.21 61.01
N LEU A 651 -26.13 1.33 62.10
CA LEU A 651 -27.54 1.70 62.16
C LEU A 651 -27.72 3.13 62.71
N SER A 652 -26.67 3.95 62.70
CA SER A 652 -26.70 5.27 63.33
C SER A 652 -27.76 6.16 62.69
N ASN A 653 -28.64 6.74 63.52
CA ASN A 653 -29.76 7.58 63.11
C ASN A 653 -30.79 6.89 62.19
N ALA A 654 -30.83 5.56 62.14
CA ALA A 654 -31.85 4.82 61.39
C ALA A 654 -33.21 4.86 62.10
N ASP A 655 -34.32 4.85 61.35
CA ASP A 655 -35.67 4.70 61.91
C ASP A 655 -36.01 3.21 62.00
N LEU A 656 -35.97 2.64 63.21
CA LEU A 656 -36.36 1.25 63.49
C LEU A 656 -37.71 1.19 64.23
N GLY A 657 -38.50 2.28 64.25
CA GLY A 657 -39.72 2.37 65.04
C GLY A 657 -40.70 1.22 64.74
N GLY A 658 -41.01 0.37 65.72
CA GLY A 658 -41.91 -0.77 65.57
C GLY A 658 -41.32 -2.01 64.87
N ALA A 659 -40.02 -2.01 64.55
CA ALA A 659 -39.38 -3.13 63.86
C ALA A 659 -39.28 -4.40 64.74
N ASN A 660 -39.39 -5.56 64.13
CA ASN A 660 -39.19 -6.86 64.77
C ASN A 660 -37.75 -7.36 64.58
N LEU A 661 -36.95 -7.31 65.64
CA LEU A 661 -35.56 -7.77 65.69
C LEU A 661 -35.42 -9.11 66.44
N ALA A 662 -36.50 -9.85 66.63
CA ALA A 662 -36.45 -11.16 67.28
C ALA A 662 -35.40 -12.09 66.62
N GLU A 663 -34.58 -12.76 67.43
CA GLU A 663 -33.48 -13.63 66.95
C GLU A 663 -32.41 -12.93 66.08
N ALA A 664 -32.46 -11.61 65.91
CA ALA A 664 -31.46 -10.89 65.12
C ALA A 664 -30.11 -10.82 65.85
N ASP A 665 -29.02 -10.91 65.10
CA ASP A 665 -27.65 -10.78 65.61
C ASP A 665 -27.13 -9.36 65.36
N LEU A 666 -27.22 -8.49 66.36
CA LEU A 666 -26.71 -7.11 66.33
C LEU A 666 -25.36 -6.96 67.07
N ARG A 667 -24.56 -8.03 67.17
CA ARG A 667 -23.29 -7.96 67.90
C ARG A 667 -22.37 -6.89 67.32
N GLY A 668 -21.91 -5.95 68.14
CA GLY A 668 -21.02 -4.87 67.71
C GLY A 668 -21.68 -3.77 66.86
N ALA A 669 -22.99 -3.86 66.58
CA ALA A 669 -23.68 -2.87 65.75
C ALA A 669 -23.69 -1.46 66.39
N CYS A 670 -23.66 -0.43 65.56
CA CYS A 670 -23.75 0.97 66.00
C CYS A 670 -25.19 1.47 65.89
N LEU A 671 -25.88 1.65 67.01
CA LEU A 671 -27.28 2.09 67.07
C LEU A 671 -27.39 3.54 67.56
N VAL A 672 -26.33 4.34 67.51
CA VAL A 672 -26.32 5.71 68.07
C VAL A 672 -27.32 6.60 67.33
N GLY A 673 -28.28 7.17 68.06
CA GLY A 673 -29.31 8.06 67.50
C GLY A 673 -30.41 7.36 66.69
N ALA A 674 -30.39 6.03 66.55
CA ALA A 674 -31.45 5.26 65.92
C ALA A 674 -32.79 5.38 66.69
N ASP A 675 -33.92 5.40 66.00
CA ASP A 675 -35.25 5.36 66.63
C ASP A 675 -35.62 3.93 66.99
N LEU A 676 -35.56 3.60 68.29
CA LEU A 676 -35.87 2.27 68.81
C LEU A 676 -37.25 2.19 69.47
N ARG A 677 -38.15 3.13 69.18
CA ARG A 677 -39.51 3.11 69.74
C ARG A 677 -40.26 1.87 69.25
N GLU A 678 -40.96 1.19 70.15
CA GLU A 678 -41.82 0.03 69.84
C GLU A 678 -41.11 -1.17 69.17
N VAL A 679 -39.77 -1.19 69.16
CA VAL A 679 -38.99 -2.32 68.65
C VAL A 679 -39.30 -3.58 69.46
N ARG A 680 -39.49 -4.70 68.76
CA ARG A 680 -39.67 -6.03 69.35
C ARG A 680 -38.34 -6.77 69.31
N LEU A 681 -37.86 -7.23 70.46
CA LEU A 681 -36.59 -7.97 70.58
C LEU A 681 -36.80 -9.48 70.78
N HIS A 682 -38.05 -9.92 70.91
CA HIS A 682 -38.44 -11.30 71.24
C HIS A 682 -39.38 -11.87 70.21
N GLU A 683 -39.19 -13.13 69.87
CA GLU A 683 -40.15 -13.85 69.05
C GLU A 683 -41.35 -14.28 69.92
N GLU A 684 -42.58 -14.05 69.42
CA GLU A 684 -43.80 -14.21 70.21
C GLU A 684 -44.08 -15.66 70.66
N ARG A 685 -43.54 -16.69 69.98
CA ARG A 685 -43.81 -18.11 70.27
C ARG A 685 -42.69 -18.84 71.01
N THR A 686 -41.44 -18.49 70.78
CA THR A 686 -40.23 -19.17 71.23
C THR A 686 -39.51 -18.39 72.33
N GLY A 687 -39.82 -17.09 72.47
CA GLY A 687 -39.17 -16.20 73.42
C GLY A 687 -37.68 -16.02 73.17
N ARG A 688 -37.18 -16.35 71.97
CA ARG A 688 -35.76 -16.19 71.62
C ARG A 688 -35.44 -14.71 71.43
N PRO A 689 -34.49 -14.16 72.21
CA PRO A 689 -34.17 -12.75 72.17
C PRO A 689 -33.17 -12.42 71.06
N ALA A 690 -33.14 -11.15 70.66
CA ALA A 690 -32.05 -10.58 69.89
C ALA A 690 -30.71 -10.62 70.66
N VAL A 691 -29.59 -10.58 69.93
CA VAL A 691 -28.23 -10.50 70.51
C VAL A 691 -27.65 -9.11 70.25
N LEU A 692 -27.38 -8.34 71.31
CA LEU A 692 -26.83 -6.98 71.24
C LEU A 692 -25.45 -6.87 71.92
N ALA A 693 -24.72 -7.99 72.05
CA ALA A 693 -23.43 -7.97 72.73
C ALA A 693 -22.45 -7.03 72.01
N ARG A 694 -21.77 -6.16 72.76
CA ARG A 694 -20.85 -5.12 72.25
C ARG A 694 -21.48 -4.06 71.35
N ALA A 695 -22.81 -4.00 71.24
CA ALA A 695 -23.49 -2.94 70.47
C ALA A 695 -23.26 -1.56 71.10
N ARG A 696 -23.27 -0.50 70.28
CA ARG A 696 -23.17 0.89 70.74
C ARG A 696 -24.55 1.53 70.78
N LEU A 697 -25.05 1.78 71.98
CA LEU A 697 -26.38 2.31 72.28
C LEU A 697 -26.31 3.68 72.98
N THR A 698 -25.16 4.35 72.95
CA THR A 698 -24.91 5.63 73.65
C THR A 698 -26.01 6.66 73.39
N GLY A 699 -26.56 7.25 74.47
CA GLY A 699 -27.54 8.33 74.38
C GLY A 699 -28.96 7.91 74.01
N GLN A 700 -29.27 6.61 74.01
CA GLN A 700 -30.58 6.10 73.58
C GLN A 700 -31.70 6.28 74.63
N ASP A 701 -32.94 6.50 74.17
CA ASP A 701 -34.14 6.46 75.01
C ASP A 701 -34.77 5.06 74.90
N LEU A 702 -34.50 4.23 75.90
CA LEU A 702 -34.93 2.83 75.99
C LEU A 702 -35.95 2.61 77.10
N ARG A 703 -36.67 3.66 77.52
CA ARG A 703 -37.67 3.57 78.58
C ARG A 703 -38.80 2.60 78.25
N ASN A 704 -39.28 1.88 79.25
CA ASN A 704 -40.41 0.95 79.11
C ASN A 704 -40.21 -0.16 78.05
N ARG A 705 -38.96 -0.54 77.75
CA ARG A 705 -38.62 -1.59 76.77
C ARG A 705 -38.38 -2.94 77.42
N ASP A 706 -38.70 -4.02 76.69
CA ASP A 706 -38.47 -5.39 77.13
C ASP A 706 -37.14 -5.94 76.61
N PHE A 707 -36.13 -5.92 77.49
CA PHE A 707 -34.81 -6.49 77.27
C PHE A 707 -34.62 -7.83 77.98
N SER A 708 -35.69 -8.50 78.41
CA SER A 708 -35.58 -9.77 79.14
C SER A 708 -34.82 -10.82 78.34
N CYS A 709 -33.88 -11.53 78.96
CA CYS A 709 -33.00 -12.51 78.32
C CYS A 709 -32.12 -12.01 77.14
N VAL A 710 -32.16 -10.73 76.77
CA VAL A 710 -31.29 -10.15 75.73
C VAL A 710 -29.83 -10.18 76.17
N ASP A 711 -28.93 -10.53 75.24
CA ASP A 711 -27.49 -10.45 75.49
C ASP A 711 -26.98 -9.03 75.21
N LEU A 712 -26.65 -8.29 76.26
CA LEU A 712 -26.06 -6.94 76.23
C LEU A 712 -24.59 -6.96 76.70
N SER A 713 -23.92 -8.12 76.68
CA SER A 713 -22.56 -8.26 77.22
C SER A 713 -21.59 -7.34 76.46
N GLY A 714 -20.86 -6.49 77.19
CA GLY A 714 -19.91 -5.54 76.61
C GLY A 714 -20.53 -4.36 75.83
N ALA A 715 -21.85 -4.19 75.84
CA ALA A 715 -22.52 -3.08 75.15
C ALA A 715 -22.15 -1.71 75.74
N ASP A 716 -22.10 -0.68 74.90
CA ASP A 716 -21.87 0.71 75.29
C ASP A 716 -23.22 1.41 75.51
N LEU A 717 -23.60 1.58 76.78
CA LEU A 717 -24.87 2.15 77.22
C LEU A 717 -24.67 3.53 77.89
N TYR A 718 -23.56 4.23 77.62
CA TYR A 718 -23.28 5.54 78.20
C TYR A 718 -24.43 6.54 77.92
N ASN A 719 -24.92 7.28 78.92
CA ASN A 719 -26.07 8.20 78.83
C ASN A 719 -27.37 7.58 78.24
N THR A 720 -27.59 6.27 78.42
CA THR A 720 -28.80 5.58 77.92
C THR A 720 -29.87 5.51 79.00
N ASP A 721 -31.10 5.91 78.69
CA ASP A 721 -32.22 5.84 79.64
C ASP A 721 -32.91 4.47 79.58
N LEU A 722 -32.64 3.64 80.59
CA LEU A 722 -33.25 2.30 80.75
C LEU A 722 -34.41 2.29 81.77
N SER A 723 -34.90 3.46 82.20
CA SER A 723 -35.91 3.53 83.26
C SER A 723 -37.21 2.81 82.87
N GLU A 724 -37.81 2.11 83.83
CA GLU A 724 -39.04 1.32 83.66
C GLU A 724 -38.94 0.16 82.64
N GLY A 725 -37.72 -0.20 82.19
CA GLY A 725 -37.49 -1.35 81.30
C GLY A 725 -37.46 -2.71 82.02
N ASN A 726 -37.86 -3.78 81.32
CA ASN A 726 -37.74 -5.16 81.80
C ASN A 726 -36.37 -5.74 81.43
N LEU A 727 -35.48 -5.90 82.42
CA LEU A 727 -34.14 -6.49 82.24
C LEU A 727 -34.03 -7.92 82.78
N THR A 728 -35.16 -8.59 83.05
CA THR A 728 -35.18 -9.91 83.69
C THR A 728 -34.39 -10.93 82.86
N GLY A 729 -33.32 -11.49 83.42
CA GLY A 729 -32.48 -12.49 82.72
C GLY A 729 -31.55 -11.94 81.64
N ALA A 730 -31.49 -10.62 81.44
CA ALA A 730 -30.57 -9.98 80.50
C ALA A 730 -29.10 -10.21 80.92
N LYS A 731 -28.19 -10.40 79.95
CA LYS A 731 -26.75 -10.53 80.21
C LYS A 731 -26.07 -9.17 80.08
N LEU A 732 -25.55 -8.63 81.17
CA LEU A 732 -24.93 -7.28 81.23
C LEU A 732 -23.41 -7.30 81.50
N VAL A 733 -22.76 -8.46 81.37
CA VAL A 733 -21.34 -8.62 81.74
C VAL A 733 -20.46 -7.68 80.89
N GLY A 734 -19.74 -6.77 81.54
CA GLY A 734 -18.84 -5.82 80.88
C GLY A 734 -19.53 -4.65 80.16
N ALA A 735 -20.85 -4.49 80.30
CA ALA A 735 -21.57 -3.36 79.73
C ALA A 735 -21.16 -2.02 80.40
N LYS A 736 -21.07 -0.94 79.63
CA LYS A 736 -20.69 0.40 80.11
C LYS A 736 -21.93 1.24 80.42
N LEU A 737 -22.25 1.42 81.71
CA LEU A 737 -23.49 2.04 82.18
C LEU A 737 -23.30 3.44 82.82
N ALA A 738 -22.09 4.00 82.81
CA ALA A 738 -21.85 5.29 83.46
C ALA A 738 -22.44 6.44 82.62
N GLY A 739 -23.20 7.34 83.25
CA GLY A 739 -23.93 8.44 82.60
C GLY A 739 -25.15 8.80 83.41
#